data_AF-A0A959I458-F1
#
_entry.id   AF-A0A959I458-F1
#
_cell.length_a   1.000
_cell.length_b   1.000
_cell.length_c   1.000
_cell.angle_alpha   90.00
_cell.angle_beta   90.00
_cell.angle_gamma   90.00
#
_symmetry.space_group_name_H-M   'P 1'
#
loop_
_entity.id
_entity.type
_entity.pdbx_description
1 polymer ?
#
loop_
_entity_poly.entity_id
_entity_poly.type
_entity_poly.pdbx_seq_one_letter_code
_entity_poly.pdbx_strand_id
1 'polypeptide(L)'
;AGRTHPYLHDQIGFYVNTLVLRTQLEGEQSFTALLQQVKATALAAFEHELYPFDRLVEELDIPRDMSRSAVFDVMIVMQNNEQSRLELGDVAIEFEAVQADISKFDLTFSFAESQEGLAVNINYNTDLFRADRAERMFGHLEALMQGVLQAPGLPIGQLDLLPEGEKALLLHAFNDTGTDYPADKTIAELFEEQVERTPDNIAVVFEQTELTYRELNARANRVAHYLRDRYAIEPDDVIALQLERSEWMIVAILGVLKSGAAYLPIAPDAPTARVRYMLEDSRAKALLVDAATFESAEELSRKLSVVQIEGVKCDRIDNSVGSATAQNLAYIIYTSGSSGRPKGTMLAHQGAVNMSLSLIEQYELSEADRVLQFIAYTFDASIGELFIALLSGATLVMSDKHTLHTPSLFLSLVKRHEITVLGLLPVFLSSLEKAGLEGVRILITGGEKPSLPDVMHYSRHLRYFNVYGPTECSVCINLFEVPHKWEASYVPIGKPISNIEVFILGEEQELLPVGIAGELCVSGIGLAFGYLNNPELTAQKFIPHPFKPGERLYRTGDLARWLPDGNIEFLGRIDHQLKIRGYRIEAGEVEQALLAHPGIQSAVVVGHDFEHGKELAAYLAPASGQTIPEVSELRSFLEESLPDYMIPGHFVALEALPLTTSGKVNRKALPVPGVSGIAMGTAYVAPRNAVEKQLLKIWCEILGRDNIGIHDNFFHLGGHSLRAIRLVSLVHQQLSVELKLSQVFAHPTVAGLATQVSEHELPLVLQAIPQVAPAEHYALSNAQRRLWVLHQMDEHLTAYNMPAALRLAGRLDTAALEQAFALLFERHEILRTRFVAVNGEGRQLIDPARDFKLPMQDARAWSEEQIREHIQAHAGRVFDLENERLLQVELLQTGAEEWLLLFNMHHIISDGWSMEILVREWSRLYEACRQGEAEPLAQLQPLPIQYKDYAAWQNNLLEADETLHELRAYWQTQLPNLPTLELPADYPRPAVKTYHGASLQQLFSRKTTRQLQKLSQEQGATLFMTLTALVNVLLYR
;
A
#
# COMPACT_ATOMS: atom_id res chain seq x y z
N ALA A 1 6.75 -25.52 -21.59
CA ALA A 1 7.95 -26.13 -20.95
C ALA A 1 9.24 -25.94 -21.78
N GLY A 2 9.31 -24.93 -22.67
CA GLY A 2 10.51 -24.59 -23.46
C GLY A 2 11.07 -25.65 -24.42
N ARG A 3 10.43 -26.82 -24.52
CA ARG A 3 10.80 -27.93 -25.40
C ARG A 3 10.01 -27.88 -26.71
N THR A 4 10.26 -26.85 -27.52
CA THR A 4 9.60 -26.67 -28.83
C THR A 4 10.16 -27.57 -29.93
N HIS A 5 11.39 -28.07 -29.75
CA HIS A 5 12.06 -28.95 -30.71
C HIS A 5 11.91 -30.44 -30.30
N PRO A 6 11.47 -31.35 -31.21
CA PRO A 6 11.15 -32.75 -30.85
C PRO A 6 12.27 -33.53 -30.15
N TYR A 7 13.54 -33.27 -30.48
CA TYR A 7 14.69 -33.94 -29.84
C TYR A 7 14.85 -33.61 -28.34
N LEU A 8 14.09 -32.65 -27.81
CA LEU A 8 14.15 -32.24 -26.39
C LEU A 8 13.11 -32.98 -25.52
N HIS A 9 12.15 -33.71 -26.11
CA HIS A 9 11.02 -34.30 -25.38
C HIS A 9 11.43 -35.37 -24.36
N ASP A 10 12.50 -36.13 -24.64
CA ASP A 10 13.05 -37.19 -23.79
C ASP A 10 14.40 -36.80 -23.14
N GLN A 11 14.72 -35.50 -23.11
CA GLN A 11 15.94 -34.97 -22.49
C GLN A 11 15.68 -34.47 -21.06
N ILE A 12 16.55 -34.90 -20.14
CA ILE A 12 16.70 -34.27 -18.82
C ILE A 12 17.50 -32.97 -19.00
N GLY A 13 17.10 -31.92 -18.28
CA GLY A 13 17.80 -30.63 -18.29
C GLY A 13 16.92 -29.46 -17.88
N PHE A 14 17.53 -28.31 -17.66
CA PHE A 14 16.78 -27.08 -17.37
C PHE A 14 16.34 -26.40 -18.67
N TYR A 15 15.07 -26.59 -19.07
CA TYR A 15 14.51 -26.01 -20.31
C TYR A 15 13.40 -24.99 -20.03
N VAL A 16 13.18 -24.58 -18.78
CA VAL A 16 12.13 -23.62 -18.43
C VAL A 16 12.42 -22.26 -19.07
N ASN A 17 11.52 -21.80 -19.93
CA ASN A 17 11.43 -20.40 -20.35
C ASN A 17 10.16 -19.79 -19.76
N THR A 18 10.27 -18.62 -19.16
CA THR A 18 9.14 -17.90 -18.54
C THR A 18 8.50 -16.95 -19.55
N LEU A 19 7.18 -16.93 -19.64
CA LEU A 19 6.47 -16.01 -20.54
C LEU A 19 5.76 -14.93 -19.72
N VAL A 20 5.95 -13.68 -20.12
CA VAL A 20 5.38 -12.50 -19.44
C VAL A 20 4.04 -12.15 -20.08
N LEU A 21 2.95 -12.20 -19.31
CA LEU A 21 1.61 -11.95 -19.80
C LEU A 21 1.11 -10.56 -19.38
N ARG A 22 1.46 -9.52 -20.15
CA ARG A 22 0.97 -8.16 -19.91
C ARG A 22 -0.52 -8.05 -20.24
N THR A 23 -1.33 -7.74 -19.23
CA THR A 23 -2.78 -7.49 -19.39
C THR A 23 -3.12 -6.11 -18.85
N GLN A 24 -3.91 -5.33 -19.60
CA GLN A 24 -4.46 -4.05 -19.14
C GLN A 24 -5.90 -4.27 -18.68
N LEU A 25 -6.25 -3.74 -17.51
CA LEU A 25 -7.51 -4.00 -16.84
C LEU A 25 -8.32 -2.70 -16.69
N GLU A 26 -9.60 -2.76 -17.07
CA GLU A 26 -10.56 -1.66 -16.96
C GLU A 26 -11.84 -2.20 -16.31
N GLY A 27 -12.31 -1.58 -15.22
CA GLY A 27 -13.41 -2.13 -14.39
C GLY A 27 -14.73 -2.36 -15.15
N GLU A 28 -15.01 -1.50 -16.13
CA GLU A 28 -16.20 -1.53 -16.99
C GLU A 28 -16.20 -2.69 -18.02
N GLN A 29 -15.05 -3.30 -18.30
CA GLN A 29 -14.99 -4.39 -19.29
C GLN A 29 -15.63 -5.67 -18.73
N SER A 30 -16.35 -6.42 -19.56
CA SER A 30 -16.91 -7.70 -19.12
C SER A 30 -15.83 -8.77 -18.95
N PHE A 31 -16.08 -9.77 -18.10
CA PHE A 31 -15.15 -10.90 -17.96
C PHE A 31 -14.91 -11.61 -19.31
N THR A 32 -15.93 -11.74 -20.17
CA THR A 32 -15.74 -12.30 -21.53
C THR A 32 -14.80 -11.46 -22.40
N ALA A 33 -14.84 -10.13 -22.31
CA ALA A 33 -13.92 -9.26 -23.06
C ALA A 33 -12.47 -9.43 -22.56
N LEU A 34 -12.28 -9.42 -21.23
CA LEU A 34 -10.99 -9.68 -20.60
C LEU A 34 -10.44 -11.07 -21.00
N LEU A 35 -11.27 -12.11 -21.03
CA LEU A 35 -10.84 -13.44 -21.44
C LEU A 35 -10.36 -13.49 -22.90
N GLN A 36 -10.99 -12.75 -23.83
CA GLN A 36 -10.48 -12.65 -25.20
C GLN A 36 -9.16 -11.88 -25.28
N GLN A 37 -8.97 -10.83 -24.45
CA GLN A 37 -7.70 -10.10 -24.35
C GLN A 37 -6.59 -11.01 -23.79
N VAL A 38 -6.81 -11.69 -22.67
CA VAL A 38 -5.86 -12.64 -22.06
C VAL A 38 -5.50 -13.76 -23.02
N LYS A 39 -6.49 -14.29 -23.77
CA LYS A 39 -6.26 -15.26 -24.85
C LYS A 39 -5.36 -14.69 -25.95
N ALA A 40 -5.61 -13.48 -26.43
CA ALA A 40 -4.79 -12.85 -27.47
C ALA A 40 -3.34 -12.62 -26.98
N THR A 41 -3.16 -12.10 -25.76
CA THR A 41 -1.85 -11.94 -25.12
C THR A 41 -1.13 -13.28 -24.97
N ALA A 42 -1.82 -14.32 -24.47
CA ALA A 42 -1.21 -15.63 -24.25
C ALA A 42 -0.82 -16.33 -25.56
N LEU A 43 -1.67 -16.27 -26.61
CA LEU A 43 -1.33 -16.83 -27.92
C LEU A 43 -0.12 -16.11 -28.54
N ALA A 44 -0.09 -14.77 -28.50
CA ALA A 44 1.07 -14.01 -28.97
C ALA A 44 2.34 -14.34 -28.16
N ALA A 45 2.24 -14.47 -26.84
CA ALA A 45 3.37 -14.88 -26.00
C ALA A 45 3.89 -16.30 -26.35
N PHE A 46 2.99 -17.25 -26.68
CA PHE A 46 3.40 -18.60 -27.14
C PHE A 46 4.05 -18.57 -28.52
N GLU A 47 3.54 -17.78 -29.47
CA GLU A 47 4.16 -17.60 -30.79
C GLU A 47 5.59 -17.04 -30.68
N HIS A 48 5.90 -16.33 -29.58
CA HIS A 48 7.21 -15.72 -29.33
C HIS A 48 8.02 -16.44 -28.22
N GLU A 49 7.66 -17.68 -27.86
CA GLU A 49 8.25 -18.42 -26.73
C GLU A 49 9.70 -18.88 -26.94
N LEU A 50 10.22 -18.78 -28.17
CA LEU A 50 11.61 -19.12 -28.50
C LEU A 50 12.62 -18.10 -27.96
N TYR A 51 12.19 -16.86 -27.66
CA TYR A 51 13.08 -15.84 -27.11
C TYR A 51 13.32 -16.07 -25.61
N PRO A 52 14.57 -16.23 -25.13
CA PRO A 52 14.83 -16.53 -23.71
C PRO A 52 14.49 -15.34 -22.82
N PHE A 53 13.65 -15.57 -21.80
CA PHE A 53 13.30 -14.57 -20.79
C PHE A 53 14.53 -13.96 -20.11
N ASP A 54 15.51 -14.77 -19.76
CA ASP A 54 16.69 -14.28 -19.02
C ASP A 54 17.56 -13.36 -19.89
N ARG A 55 17.56 -13.54 -21.23
CA ARG A 55 18.16 -12.57 -22.17
C ARG A 55 17.32 -11.30 -22.31
N LEU A 56 16.00 -11.45 -22.39
CA LEU A 56 15.08 -10.31 -22.43
C LEU A 56 15.26 -9.40 -21.21
N VAL A 57 15.47 -9.96 -20.01
CA VAL A 57 15.76 -9.19 -18.78
C VAL A 57 17.12 -8.48 -18.83
N GLU A 58 18.14 -9.07 -19.45
CA GLU A 58 19.44 -8.41 -19.67
C GLU A 58 19.34 -7.20 -20.62
N GLU A 59 18.39 -7.23 -21.56
CA GLU A 59 18.26 -6.25 -22.65
C GLU A 59 17.23 -5.14 -22.43
N LEU A 60 16.34 -5.28 -21.44
CA LEU A 60 15.38 -4.25 -21.07
C LEU A 60 16.02 -3.27 -20.08
N ASP A 61 15.91 -1.97 -20.37
CA ASP A 61 16.38 -0.88 -19.50
C ASP A 61 15.38 -0.64 -18.34
N ILE A 62 15.26 -1.63 -17.46
CA ILE A 62 14.40 -1.59 -16.27
C ILE A 62 15.25 -1.29 -15.03
N PRO A 63 14.82 -0.38 -14.13
CA PRO A 63 15.45 -0.20 -12.84
C PRO A 63 15.56 -1.52 -12.08
N ARG A 64 16.78 -1.90 -11.68
CA ARG A 64 17.02 -3.12 -10.90
C ARG A 64 16.64 -2.90 -9.44
N ASP A 65 15.56 -3.55 -9.01
CA ASP A 65 15.15 -3.64 -7.62
C ASP A 65 15.63 -4.97 -7.02
N MET A 66 16.49 -4.89 -6.01
CA MET A 66 17.05 -6.07 -5.32
C MET A 66 16.05 -6.78 -4.42
N SER A 67 14.87 -6.19 -4.17
CA SER A 67 13.83 -6.73 -3.29
C SER A 67 12.78 -7.62 -3.98
N ARG A 68 12.78 -7.68 -5.32
CA ARG A 68 11.72 -8.35 -6.09
C ARG A 68 12.22 -8.98 -7.40
N SER A 69 11.30 -9.33 -8.30
CA SER A 69 11.62 -9.85 -9.63
C SER A 69 11.61 -8.72 -10.67
N ALA A 70 12.46 -8.80 -11.70
CA ALA A 70 12.75 -7.67 -12.57
C ALA A 70 11.58 -7.21 -13.48
N VAL A 71 10.56 -8.06 -13.70
CA VAL A 71 9.51 -7.84 -14.71
C VAL A 71 8.10 -8.13 -14.19
N PHE A 72 7.95 -9.07 -13.25
CA PHE A 72 6.67 -9.50 -12.71
C PHE A 72 6.84 -10.05 -11.29
N ASP A 73 5.88 -9.77 -10.41
CA ASP A 73 5.89 -10.21 -9.01
C ASP A 73 4.94 -11.40 -8.73
N VAL A 74 4.04 -11.72 -9.67
CA VAL A 74 3.12 -12.86 -9.57
C VAL A 74 3.34 -13.87 -10.71
N MET A 75 3.42 -15.16 -10.36
CA MET A 75 3.55 -16.26 -11.32
C MET A 75 2.28 -17.12 -11.34
N ILE A 76 1.91 -17.61 -12.53
CA ILE A 76 0.79 -18.54 -12.72
C ILE A 76 1.31 -19.80 -13.40
N VAL A 77 0.98 -20.96 -12.83
CA VAL A 77 1.40 -22.29 -13.31
C VAL A 77 0.16 -23.16 -13.48
N MET A 78 0.07 -23.89 -14.59
CA MET A 78 -0.91 -24.96 -14.76
C MET A 78 -0.17 -26.28 -15.00
N GLN A 79 -0.43 -27.25 -14.13
CA GLN A 79 0.07 -28.62 -14.23
C GLN A 79 -0.98 -29.46 -14.98
N ASN A 80 -0.62 -29.88 -16.19
CA ASN A 80 -1.48 -30.70 -17.07
C ASN A 80 -1.17 -32.20 -16.93
N ASN A 81 -0.37 -32.57 -15.93
CA ASN A 81 0.25 -33.87 -15.86
C ASN A 81 -0.74 -34.85 -15.25
N GLU A 82 -1.20 -35.82 -16.05
CA GLU A 82 -1.90 -36.98 -15.50
C GLU A 82 -0.95 -37.64 -14.49
N GLN A 83 -1.34 -37.64 -13.21
CA GLN A 83 -0.62 -38.36 -12.15
C GLN A 83 -0.63 -39.85 -12.47
N SER A 84 0.33 -40.24 -13.29
CA SER A 84 0.64 -41.62 -13.62
C SER A 84 1.05 -42.28 -12.31
N ARG A 85 0.31 -43.31 -11.89
CA ARG A 85 0.74 -44.13 -10.76
C ARG A 85 2.14 -44.62 -11.04
N LEU A 86 3.07 -44.25 -10.17
CA LEU A 86 4.44 -44.69 -10.26
C LEU A 86 4.52 -46.10 -9.69
N GLU A 87 4.97 -47.04 -10.50
CA GLU A 87 5.09 -48.46 -10.15
C GLU A 87 6.54 -48.90 -10.40
N LEU A 88 7.17 -49.51 -9.39
CA LEU A 88 8.56 -49.97 -9.43
C LEU A 88 8.59 -51.50 -9.38
N GLY A 89 8.11 -52.12 -10.46
CA GLY A 89 7.77 -53.54 -10.47
C GLY A 89 6.64 -53.82 -9.47
N ASP A 90 6.88 -54.75 -8.53
CA ASP A 90 5.92 -55.11 -7.48
C ASP A 90 5.97 -54.15 -6.25
N VAL A 91 6.80 -53.10 -6.28
CA VAL A 91 6.96 -52.13 -5.18
C VAL A 91 6.04 -50.92 -5.41
N ALA A 92 5.20 -50.62 -4.42
CA ALA A 92 4.33 -49.46 -4.45
C ALA A 92 5.12 -48.18 -4.12
N ILE A 93 4.87 -47.10 -4.88
CA ILE A 93 5.46 -45.78 -4.66
C ILE A 93 4.38 -44.79 -4.20
N GLU A 94 4.64 -44.08 -3.11
CA GLU A 94 3.87 -42.91 -2.68
C GLU A 94 4.80 -41.70 -2.50
N PHE A 95 4.37 -40.51 -2.90
CA PHE A 95 5.12 -39.28 -2.64
C PHE A 95 4.94 -38.85 -1.19
N GLU A 96 6.06 -38.64 -0.49
CA GLU A 96 6.08 -38.04 0.84
C GLU A 96 6.15 -36.51 0.72
N ALA A 97 5.37 -35.80 1.54
CA ALA A 97 5.32 -34.35 1.51
C ALA A 97 6.61 -33.72 2.05
N VAL A 98 7.39 -33.11 1.16
CA VAL A 98 8.52 -32.24 1.53
C VAL A 98 7.99 -30.81 1.69
N GLN A 99 7.90 -30.31 2.92
CA GLN A 99 7.63 -28.89 3.16
C GLN A 99 8.88 -28.10 2.76
N ALA A 100 8.72 -27.13 1.87
CA ALA A 100 9.76 -26.19 1.50
C ALA A 100 9.26 -24.78 1.80
N ASP A 101 9.84 -24.13 2.80
CA ASP A 101 9.48 -22.77 3.24
C ASP A 101 10.08 -21.70 2.30
N ILE A 102 9.90 -21.91 0.99
CA ILE A 102 10.54 -21.17 -0.08
C ILE A 102 9.47 -20.52 -0.97
N SER A 103 9.63 -19.21 -1.23
CA SER A 103 8.94 -18.52 -2.32
C SER A 103 9.95 -17.84 -3.25
N LYS A 104 9.70 -17.95 -4.56
CA LYS A 104 10.52 -17.31 -5.61
C LYS A 104 9.95 -15.99 -6.10
N PHE A 105 8.71 -15.69 -5.74
CA PHE A 105 7.93 -14.53 -6.19
C PHE A 105 7.09 -14.01 -5.03
N ASP A 106 6.35 -12.92 -5.19
CA ASP A 106 5.48 -12.43 -4.13
C ASP A 106 4.29 -13.38 -3.94
N LEU A 107 3.71 -13.84 -5.06
CA LEU A 107 2.67 -14.86 -5.14
C LEU A 107 2.93 -15.81 -6.32
N THR A 108 2.67 -17.10 -6.15
CA THR A 108 2.61 -18.10 -7.23
C THR A 108 1.33 -18.91 -7.11
N PHE A 109 0.45 -18.79 -8.11
CA PHE A 109 -0.78 -19.57 -8.22
C PHE A 109 -0.51 -20.81 -9.09
N SER A 110 -0.53 -22.00 -8.49
CA SER A 110 -0.38 -23.28 -9.20
C SER A 110 -1.71 -24.02 -9.25
N PHE A 111 -2.14 -24.36 -10.47
CA PHE A 111 -3.40 -25.04 -10.76
C PHE A 111 -3.12 -26.46 -11.26
N ALA A 112 -3.80 -27.47 -10.69
CA ALA A 112 -3.69 -28.86 -11.13
C ALA A 112 -5.08 -29.50 -11.27
N GLU A 113 -5.36 -30.12 -12.42
CA GLU A 113 -6.61 -30.83 -12.65
C GLU A 113 -6.55 -32.26 -12.12
N SER A 114 -7.62 -32.71 -11.43
CA SER A 114 -7.72 -34.05 -10.85
C SER A 114 -9.10 -34.66 -11.12
N GLN A 115 -9.29 -35.93 -10.76
CA GLN A 115 -10.61 -36.57 -10.84
C GLN A 115 -11.64 -35.95 -9.88
N GLU A 116 -11.18 -35.33 -8.79
CA GLU A 116 -11.99 -34.76 -7.71
C GLU A 116 -12.33 -33.28 -7.95
N GLY A 117 -11.52 -32.57 -8.74
CA GLY A 117 -11.71 -31.16 -9.05
C GLY A 117 -10.43 -30.45 -9.48
N LEU A 118 -10.40 -29.13 -9.28
CA LEU A 118 -9.24 -28.27 -9.55
C LEU A 118 -8.53 -27.99 -8.24
N ALA A 119 -7.35 -28.57 -8.04
CA ALA A 119 -6.48 -28.21 -6.93
C ALA A 119 -5.79 -26.87 -7.25
N VAL A 120 -5.78 -25.97 -6.28
CA VAL A 120 -5.12 -24.67 -6.37
C VAL A 120 -4.20 -24.52 -5.19
N ASN A 121 -2.94 -24.21 -5.47
CA ASN A 121 -1.91 -23.94 -4.48
C ASN A 121 -1.46 -22.48 -4.62
N ILE A 122 -1.42 -21.76 -3.50
CA ILE A 122 -0.88 -20.40 -3.42
C ILE A 122 0.39 -20.48 -2.58
N ASN A 123 1.54 -20.34 -3.25
CA ASN A 123 2.83 -20.11 -2.62
C ASN A 123 3.05 -18.59 -2.51
N TYR A 124 3.36 -18.09 -1.32
CA TYR A 124 3.45 -16.66 -1.05
C TYR A 124 4.69 -16.31 -0.24
N ASN A 125 5.21 -15.09 -0.43
CA ASN A 125 6.31 -14.56 0.36
C ASN A 125 5.84 -14.16 1.76
N THR A 126 6.37 -14.82 2.80
CA THR A 126 5.99 -14.59 4.21
C THR A 126 6.51 -13.26 4.77
N ASP A 127 7.51 -12.65 4.14
CA ASP A 127 8.01 -11.33 4.51
C ASP A 127 7.09 -10.20 3.98
N LEU A 128 6.05 -10.55 3.20
CA LEU A 128 5.05 -9.61 2.64
C LEU A 128 3.63 -9.92 3.10
N PHE A 129 3.26 -11.21 3.14
CA PHE A 129 1.88 -11.64 3.38
C PHE A 129 1.76 -12.56 4.59
N ARG A 130 0.69 -12.37 5.34
CA ARG A 130 0.25 -13.28 6.39
C ARG A 130 -0.50 -14.47 5.81
N ALA A 131 -0.51 -15.58 6.56
CA ALA A 131 -1.25 -16.79 6.18
C ALA A 131 -2.76 -16.56 6.02
N ASP A 132 -3.38 -15.75 6.88
CA ASP A 132 -4.81 -15.43 6.82
C ASP A 132 -5.18 -14.56 5.61
N ARG A 133 -4.25 -13.74 5.10
CA ARG A 133 -4.42 -13.02 3.83
C ARG A 133 -4.35 -13.97 2.64
N ALA A 134 -3.38 -14.88 2.60
CA ALA A 134 -3.29 -15.90 1.56
C ALA A 134 -4.47 -16.90 1.58
N GLU A 135 -5.00 -17.22 2.76
CA GLU A 135 -6.21 -18.05 2.92
C GLU A 135 -7.46 -17.36 2.36
N ARG A 136 -7.67 -16.06 2.66
CA ARG A 136 -8.80 -15.28 2.14
C ARG A 136 -8.82 -15.21 0.60
N MET A 137 -7.66 -15.18 -0.06
CA MET A 137 -7.56 -15.19 -1.52
C MET A 137 -8.25 -16.41 -2.15
N PHE A 138 -8.32 -17.57 -1.49
CA PHE A 138 -9.10 -18.70 -2.02
C PHE A 138 -10.61 -18.43 -1.98
N GLY A 139 -11.11 -17.84 -0.90
CA GLY A 139 -12.52 -17.43 -0.78
C GLY A 139 -12.90 -16.39 -1.82
N HIS A 140 -12.03 -15.39 -2.03
CA HIS A 140 -12.19 -14.39 -3.08
C HIS A 140 -12.16 -15.00 -4.49
N LEU A 141 -11.21 -15.89 -4.76
CA LEU A 141 -11.12 -16.61 -6.03
C LEU A 141 -12.35 -17.49 -6.28
N GLU A 142 -12.90 -18.13 -5.24
CA GLU A 142 -14.12 -18.93 -5.35
C GLU A 142 -15.35 -18.07 -5.62
N ALA A 143 -15.50 -16.92 -4.94
CA ALA A 143 -16.56 -15.96 -5.18
C ALA A 143 -16.52 -15.45 -6.64
N LEU A 144 -15.33 -15.07 -7.13
CA LEU A 144 -15.14 -14.66 -8.53
C LEU A 144 -15.46 -15.80 -9.51
N MET A 145 -15.01 -17.02 -9.26
CA MET A 145 -15.37 -18.19 -10.08
C MET A 145 -16.89 -18.38 -10.14
N GLN A 146 -17.59 -18.26 -9.02
CA GLN A 146 -19.04 -18.40 -8.97
C GLN A 146 -19.76 -17.24 -9.69
N GLY A 147 -19.33 -15.99 -9.47
CA GLY A 147 -19.91 -14.80 -10.12
C GLY A 147 -19.75 -14.83 -11.64
N VAL A 148 -18.55 -15.16 -12.13
CA VAL A 148 -18.27 -15.32 -13.56
C VAL A 148 -19.08 -16.46 -14.18
N LEU A 149 -19.27 -17.58 -13.48
CA LEU A 149 -20.10 -18.68 -13.98
C LEU A 149 -21.60 -18.38 -14.00
N GLN A 150 -22.08 -17.42 -13.20
CA GLN A 150 -23.46 -16.97 -13.20
C GLN A 150 -23.73 -15.90 -14.26
N ALA A 151 -22.83 -14.91 -14.39
CA ALA A 151 -23.03 -13.74 -15.23
C ALA A 151 -21.72 -13.24 -15.89
N PRO A 152 -21.13 -14.00 -16.84
CA PRO A 152 -19.83 -13.69 -17.44
C PRO A 152 -19.80 -12.41 -18.29
N GLY A 153 -20.98 -11.84 -18.58
CA GLY A 153 -21.14 -10.56 -19.27
C GLY A 153 -21.13 -9.33 -18.35
N LEU A 154 -21.09 -9.49 -17.02
CA LEU A 154 -20.98 -8.35 -16.10
C LEU A 154 -19.59 -7.69 -16.19
N PRO A 155 -19.50 -6.36 -15.96
CA PRO A 155 -18.25 -5.66 -15.73
C PRO A 155 -17.42 -6.29 -14.61
N ILE A 156 -16.10 -6.38 -14.76
CA ILE A 156 -15.23 -7.00 -13.75
C ILE A 156 -15.19 -6.22 -12.43
N GLY A 157 -15.49 -4.92 -12.43
CA GLY A 157 -15.69 -4.10 -11.22
C GLY A 157 -16.96 -4.46 -10.44
N GLN A 158 -17.98 -5.00 -11.12
CA GLN A 158 -19.28 -5.36 -10.53
C GLN A 158 -19.38 -6.85 -10.15
N LEU A 159 -18.35 -7.65 -10.44
CA LEU A 159 -18.28 -9.02 -9.96
C LEU A 159 -18.13 -9.04 -8.44
N ASP A 160 -18.82 -9.97 -7.79
CA ASP A 160 -18.78 -10.12 -6.35
C ASP A 160 -17.50 -10.82 -5.91
N LEU A 161 -16.67 -10.12 -5.13
CA LEU A 161 -15.39 -10.62 -4.61
C LEU A 161 -15.54 -11.27 -3.23
N LEU A 162 -16.53 -10.85 -2.45
CA LEU A 162 -16.59 -11.15 -1.02
C LEU A 162 -17.45 -12.40 -0.75
N PRO A 163 -16.91 -13.44 -0.08
CA PRO A 163 -17.74 -14.48 0.52
C PRO A 163 -18.76 -13.89 1.47
N GLU A 164 -19.96 -14.47 1.53
CA GLU A 164 -21.05 -14.02 2.42
C GLU A 164 -20.63 -13.90 3.90
N GLY A 165 -19.74 -14.78 4.37
CA GLY A 165 -19.18 -14.70 5.72
C GLY A 165 -18.30 -13.46 5.96
N GLU A 166 -17.56 -12.99 4.95
CA GLU A 166 -16.76 -11.77 5.05
C GLU A 166 -17.63 -10.52 4.90
N LYS A 167 -18.67 -10.54 4.06
CA LYS A 167 -19.68 -9.47 4.03
C LYS A 167 -20.36 -9.30 5.39
N ALA A 168 -20.78 -10.39 6.02
CA ALA A 168 -21.40 -10.37 7.34
C ALA A 168 -20.42 -9.87 8.43
N LEU A 169 -19.13 -10.21 8.32
CA LEU A 169 -18.08 -9.67 9.18
C LEU A 169 -17.98 -8.13 9.06
N LEU A 170 -17.88 -7.62 7.83
CA LEU A 170 -17.70 -6.20 7.51
C LEU A 170 -18.95 -5.34 7.79
N LEU A 171 -20.15 -5.87 7.53
CA LEU A 171 -21.41 -5.15 7.71
C LEU A 171 -21.96 -5.21 9.13
N HIS A 172 -21.66 -6.28 9.89
CA HIS A 172 -22.30 -6.54 11.16
C HIS A 172 -21.28 -6.79 12.28
N ALA A 173 -20.43 -7.82 12.20
CA ALA A 173 -19.64 -8.23 13.36
C ALA A 173 -18.50 -7.26 13.75
N PHE A 174 -17.94 -6.49 12.80
CA PHE A 174 -17.02 -5.38 13.09
C PHE A 174 -17.74 -4.07 13.51
N ASN A 175 -19.06 -4.02 13.33
CA ASN A 175 -19.93 -2.88 13.62
C ASN A 175 -21.00 -3.21 14.69
N ASP A 176 -20.78 -4.27 15.47
CA ASP A 176 -21.66 -4.68 16.58
C ASP A 176 -21.38 -3.81 17.82
N THR A 177 -21.66 -2.52 17.68
CA THR A 177 -21.38 -1.46 18.66
C THR A 177 -22.64 -0.96 19.36
N GLY A 178 -23.81 -1.56 19.10
CA GLY A 178 -25.09 -1.13 19.65
C GLY A 178 -25.15 -1.28 21.17
N THR A 179 -25.16 -0.16 21.90
CA THR A 179 -25.14 -0.12 23.37
C THR A 179 -26.24 0.79 23.89
N ASP A 180 -27.04 0.30 24.84
CA ASP A 180 -28.06 1.10 25.52
C ASP A 180 -27.42 2.31 26.24
N TYR A 181 -27.93 3.50 25.95
CA TYR A 181 -27.50 4.76 26.58
C TYR A 181 -28.72 5.71 26.70
N PRO A 182 -28.66 6.77 27.55
CA PRO A 182 -29.78 7.70 27.74
C PRO A 182 -29.96 8.64 26.53
N ALA A 183 -30.47 8.07 25.42
CA ALA A 183 -30.59 8.70 24.11
C ALA A 183 -31.61 9.86 24.03
N ASP A 184 -32.44 10.01 25.05
CA ASP A 184 -33.41 11.09 25.22
C ASP A 184 -32.83 12.31 25.94
N LYS A 185 -31.72 12.16 26.69
CA LYS A 185 -31.15 13.21 27.54
C LYS A 185 -30.12 14.10 26.84
N THR A 186 -30.10 15.35 27.25
CA THR A 186 -29.08 16.34 26.90
C THR A 186 -27.86 16.24 27.83
N ILE A 187 -26.77 16.87 27.39
CA ILE A 187 -25.55 17.07 28.20
C ILE A 187 -25.88 17.81 29.51
N ALA A 188 -26.81 18.78 29.46
CA ALA A 188 -27.20 19.58 30.61
C ALA A 188 -27.93 18.76 31.68
N GLU A 189 -28.85 17.87 31.27
CA GLU A 189 -29.59 16.98 32.18
C GLU A 189 -28.66 15.95 32.83
N LEU A 190 -27.74 15.34 32.08
CA LEU A 190 -26.75 14.40 32.64
C LEU A 190 -25.79 15.09 33.62
N PHE A 191 -25.41 16.34 33.34
CA PHE A 191 -24.64 17.14 34.29
C PHE A 191 -25.46 17.47 35.55
N GLU A 192 -26.74 17.82 35.42
CA GLU A 192 -27.63 18.04 36.58
C GLU A 192 -27.77 16.78 37.45
N GLU A 193 -27.91 15.60 36.83
CA GLU A 193 -27.92 14.30 37.54
C GLU A 193 -26.59 14.00 38.24
N GLN A 194 -25.45 14.33 37.62
CA GLN A 194 -24.15 14.19 38.27
C GLN A 194 -23.97 15.17 39.44
N VAL A 195 -24.49 16.40 39.33
CA VAL A 195 -24.51 17.38 40.43
C VAL A 195 -25.34 16.87 41.60
N GLU A 196 -26.47 16.19 41.36
CA GLU A 196 -27.27 15.59 42.44
C GLU A 196 -26.56 14.41 43.12
N ARG A 197 -25.74 13.64 42.37
CA ARG A 197 -24.95 12.52 42.89
C ARG A 197 -23.74 12.96 43.73
N THR A 198 -22.96 13.93 43.25
CA THR A 198 -21.68 14.35 43.84
C THR A 198 -21.59 15.86 44.06
N PRO A 199 -22.56 16.50 44.74
CA PRO A 199 -22.70 17.96 44.73
C PRO A 199 -21.51 18.71 45.34
N ASP A 200 -20.88 18.13 46.36
CA ASP A 200 -19.83 18.77 47.14
C ASP A 200 -18.41 18.35 46.70
N ASN A 201 -18.30 17.49 45.66
CA ASN A 201 -17.02 17.19 45.00
C ASN A 201 -16.57 18.39 44.16
N ILE A 202 -15.25 18.56 43.97
CA ILE A 202 -14.69 19.63 43.14
C ILE A 202 -14.88 19.28 41.66
N ALA A 203 -15.64 20.12 40.94
CA ALA A 203 -15.91 19.98 39.52
C ALA A 203 -14.84 20.67 38.66
N VAL A 204 -14.43 21.89 39.04
CA VAL A 204 -13.48 22.71 38.26
C VAL A 204 -12.42 23.30 39.18
N VAL A 205 -11.16 23.22 38.76
CA VAL A 205 -10.03 23.93 39.36
C VAL A 205 -9.39 24.82 38.30
N PHE A 206 -9.28 26.12 38.56
CA PHE A 206 -8.51 27.07 37.75
C PHE A 206 -7.68 27.97 38.66
N GLU A 207 -6.36 27.88 38.54
CA GLU A 207 -5.38 28.58 39.38
C GLU A 207 -5.59 28.39 40.90
N GLN A 208 -6.26 29.34 41.57
CA GLN A 208 -6.59 29.29 43.01
C GLN A 208 -8.11 29.24 43.25
N THR A 209 -8.91 29.16 42.19
CA THR A 209 -10.36 29.01 42.24
C THR A 209 -10.73 27.53 42.11
N GLU A 210 -11.41 27.00 43.11
CA GLU A 210 -12.05 25.69 43.05
C GLU A 210 -13.57 25.89 43.12
N LEU A 211 -14.32 25.18 42.27
CA LEU A 211 -15.78 25.15 42.29
C LEU A 211 -16.25 23.72 42.54
N THR A 212 -17.13 23.55 43.53
CA THR A 212 -17.90 22.31 43.66
C THR A 212 -18.90 22.14 42.50
N TYR A 213 -19.35 20.90 42.25
CA TYR A 213 -20.44 20.62 41.30
C TYR A 213 -21.67 21.49 41.59
N ARG A 214 -22.04 21.65 42.86
CA ARG A 214 -23.15 22.49 43.32
C ARG A 214 -22.96 23.97 42.96
N GLU A 215 -21.76 24.52 43.17
CA GLU A 215 -21.47 25.94 42.88
C GLU A 215 -21.37 26.22 41.38
N LEU A 216 -20.72 25.32 40.63
CA LEU A 216 -20.66 25.40 39.17
C LEU A 216 -22.06 25.37 38.56
N ASN A 217 -22.90 24.44 38.99
CA ASN A 217 -24.29 24.32 38.57
C ASN A 217 -25.10 25.59 38.90
N ALA A 218 -24.98 26.11 40.12
CA ALA A 218 -25.67 27.33 40.52
C ALA A 218 -25.24 28.56 39.70
N ARG A 219 -23.94 28.70 39.38
CA ARG A 219 -23.45 29.77 38.48
C ARG A 219 -23.98 29.59 37.05
N ALA A 220 -23.93 28.38 36.50
CA ALA A 220 -24.42 28.07 35.17
C ALA A 220 -25.93 28.31 35.03
N ASN A 221 -26.73 27.94 36.04
CA ASN A 221 -28.18 28.18 36.05
C ASN A 221 -28.51 29.68 35.99
N ARG A 222 -27.75 30.55 36.69
CA ARG A 222 -27.95 32.01 36.60
C ARG A 222 -27.74 32.55 35.20
N VAL A 223 -26.70 32.05 34.51
CA VAL A 223 -26.44 32.37 33.10
C VAL A 223 -27.56 31.84 32.21
N ALA A 224 -28.01 30.60 32.42
CA ALA A 224 -29.10 30.00 31.66
C ALA A 224 -30.42 30.79 31.77
N HIS A 225 -30.82 31.16 33.00
CA HIS A 225 -32.01 31.97 33.26
C HIS A 225 -31.89 33.36 32.64
N TYR A 226 -30.72 34.01 32.77
CA TYR A 226 -30.46 35.30 32.14
C TYR A 226 -30.58 35.24 30.61
N LEU A 227 -29.96 34.24 29.97
CA LEU A 227 -30.01 34.07 28.51
C LEU A 227 -31.45 33.82 28.04
N ARG A 228 -32.16 32.87 28.68
CA ARG A 228 -33.54 32.51 28.34
C ARG A 228 -34.49 33.70 28.46
N ASP A 229 -34.44 34.45 29.56
CA ASP A 229 -35.27 35.65 29.74
C ASP A 229 -34.94 36.77 28.76
N ARG A 230 -33.64 37.01 28.52
CA ARG A 230 -33.16 38.20 27.81
C ARG A 230 -33.27 38.08 26.29
N TYR A 231 -33.10 36.87 25.76
CA TYR A 231 -33.00 36.61 24.33
C TYR A 231 -34.11 35.69 23.78
N ALA A 232 -35.06 35.27 24.65
CA ALA A 232 -36.13 34.32 24.32
C ALA A 232 -35.56 33.09 23.60
N ILE A 233 -34.74 32.33 24.32
CA ILE A 233 -34.04 31.16 23.77
C ILE A 233 -35.05 30.06 23.42
N GLU A 234 -34.94 29.58 22.19
CA GLU A 234 -35.59 28.40 21.63
C GLU A 234 -34.50 27.36 21.29
N PRO A 235 -34.83 26.07 21.16
CA PRO A 235 -33.87 25.07 20.71
C PRO A 235 -33.25 25.41 19.36
N ASP A 236 -31.99 25.00 19.17
CA ASP A 236 -31.14 25.30 18.00
C ASP A 236 -30.71 26.77 17.81
N ASP A 237 -31.10 27.68 18.71
CA ASP A 237 -30.47 29.01 18.82
C ASP A 237 -28.97 28.88 19.13
N VAL A 238 -28.17 29.85 18.67
CA VAL A 238 -26.72 29.88 18.92
C VAL A 238 -26.36 31.05 19.83
N ILE A 239 -25.49 30.79 20.82
CA ILE A 239 -24.82 31.81 21.63
C ILE A 239 -23.30 31.68 21.43
N ALA A 240 -22.66 32.76 21.02
CA ALA A 240 -21.22 32.77 20.80
C ALA A 240 -20.47 33.05 22.10
N LEU A 241 -19.32 32.38 22.29
CA LEU A 241 -18.43 32.52 23.43
C LEU A 241 -17.06 32.96 22.91
N GLN A 242 -16.57 34.12 23.33
CA GLN A 242 -15.19 34.58 23.10
C GLN A 242 -14.56 34.88 24.46
N LEU A 243 -14.26 33.80 25.18
CA LEU A 243 -13.77 33.79 26.56
C LEU A 243 -12.34 33.25 26.65
N GLU A 244 -11.52 33.86 27.48
CA GLU A 244 -10.24 33.31 27.92
C GLU A 244 -10.40 32.12 28.88
N ARG A 245 -9.33 31.36 29.06
CA ARG A 245 -9.31 30.20 29.95
C ARG A 245 -9.55 30.65 31.40
N SER A 246 -10.69 30.25 31.96
CA SER A 246 -11.11 30.56 33.33
C SER A 246 -12.23 29.61 33.78
N GLU A 247 -12.66 29.66 35.05
CA GLU A 247 -13.85 28.95 35.49
C GLU A 247 -15.14 29.47 34.81
N TRP A 248 -15.13 30.74 34.38
CA TRP A 248 -16.26 31.36 33.67
C TRP A 248 -16.47 30.79 32.27
N MET A 249 -15.42 30.28 31.62
CA MET A 249 -15.54 29.53 30.36
C MET A 249 -16.47 28.32 30.53
N ILE A 250 -16.32 27.56 31.61
CA ILE A 250 -17.15 26.37 31.91
C ILE A 250 -18.57 26.78 32.34
N VAL A 251 -18.69 27.82 33.17
CA VAL A 251 -19.98 28.41 33.55
C VAL A 251 -20.77 28.87 32.32
N ALA A 252 -20.12 29.46 31.33
CA ALA A 252 -20.75 29.93 30.09
C ALA A 252 -21.19 28.76 29.20
N ILE A 253 -20.32 27.77 28.96
CA ILE A 253 -20.66 26.56 28.18
C ILE A 253 -21.88 25.87 28.77
N LEU A 254 -21.84 25.56 30.07
CA LEU A 254 -22.96 24.91 30.76
C LEU A 254 -24.21 25.81 30.79
N GLY A 255 -24.05 27.12 31.02
CA GLY A 255 -25.17 28.07 31.04
C GLY A 255 -25.89 28.22 29.70
N VAL A 256 -25.15 28.17 28.58
CA VAL A 256 -25.74 28.15 27.23
C VAL A 256 -26.50 26.85 27.00
N LEU A 257 -25.88 25.69 27.22
CA LEU A 257 -26.52 24.38 27.06
C LEU A 257 -27.79 24.26 27.92
N LYS A 258 -27.72 24.70 29.19
CA LYS A 258 -28.85 24.74 30.13
C LYS A 258 -29.96 25.69 29.71
N SER A 259 -29.67 26.75 28.96
CA SER A 259 -30.72 27.64 28.42
C SER A 259 -31.53 26.99 27.29
N GLY A 260 -31.01 25.91 26.69
CA GLY A 260 -31.55 25.23 25.51
C GLY A 260 -30.93 25.68 24.18
N ALA A 261 -29.93 26.56 24.22
CA ALA A 261 -29.17 26.99 23.03
C ALA A 261 -27.90 26.15 22.84
N ALA A 262 -27.43 26.12 21.60
CA ALA A 262 -26.11 25.66 21.23
C ALA A 262 -25.05 26.73 21.50
N TYR A 263 -23.83 26.34 21.86
CA TYR A 263 -22.72 27.27 21.97
C TYR A 263 -21.79 27.25 20.75
N LEU A 264 -21.24 28.43 20.43
CA LEU A 264 -20.22 28.62 19.40
C LEU A 264 -18.94 29.17 20.04
N PRO A 265 -17.88 28.35 20.21
CA PRO A 265 -16.61 28.83 20.74
C PRO A 265 -15.81 29.60 19.68
N ILE A 266 -15.30 30.76 20.07
CA ILE A 266 -14.48 31.66 19.25
C ILE A 266 -13.18 31.94 20.03
N ALA A 267 -12.03 31.83 19.38
CA ALA A 267 -10.76 32.07 20.05
C ALA A 267 -10.64 33.56 20.47
N PRO A 268 -10.22 33.88 21.71
CA PRO A 268 -10.03 35.27 22.14
C PRO A 268 -9.10 36.07 21.22
N ASP A 269 -8.06 35.40 20.72
CA ASP A 269 -7.03 35.86 19.79
C ASP A 269 -7.41 35.71 18.31
N ALA A 270 -8.66 35.37 17.97
CA ALA A 270 -9.11 35.29 16.58
C ALA A 270 -9.12 36.67 15.88
N PRO A 271 -8.65 36.77 14.62
CA PRO A 271 -8.72 38.02 13.86
C PRO A 271 -10.15 38.56 13.74
N THR A 272 -10.31 39.89 13.84
CA THR A 272 -11.59 40.62 13.74
C THR A 272 -12.47 40.17 12.57
N ALA A 273 -11.88 39.90 11.40
CA ALA A 273 -12.60 39.45 10.22
C ALA A 273 -13.19 38.02 10.41
N ARG A 274 -12.44 37.13 11.06
CA ARG A 274 -12.85 35.74 11.35
C ARG A 274 -13.97 35.71 12.39
N VAL A 275 -13.84 36.51 13.46
CA VAL A 275 -14.90 36.66 14.48
C VAL A 275 -16.19 37.17 13.84
N ARG A 276 -16.13 38.25 13.05
CA ARG A 276 -17.31 38.79 12.36
C ARG A 276 -17.96 37.76 11.44
N TYR A 277 -17.18 37.04 10.66
CA TYR A 277 -17.70 35.99 9.77
C TYR A 277 -18.43 34.89 10.55
N MET A 278 -17.84 34.36 11.63
CA MET A 278 -18.46 33.31 12.45
C MET A 278 -19.78 33.78 13.10
N LEU A 279 -19.85 35.04 13.54
CA LEU A 279 -21.07 35.63 14.12
C LEU A 279 -22.17 35.87 13.07
N GLU A 280 -21.80 36.36 11.88
CA GLU A 280 -22.75 36.60 10.79
C GLU A 280 -23.31 35.29 10.19
N ASP A 281 -22.47 34.25 10.06
CA ASP A 281 -22.84 32.95 9.52
C ASP A 281 -23.69 32.14 10.50
N SER A 282 -23.29 32.06 11.78
CA SER A 282 -24.05 31.37 12.84
C SER A 282 -25.34 32.07 13.28
N ARG A 283 -25.46 33.38 13.00
CA ARG A 283 -26.59 34.22 13.46
C ARG A 283 -26.79 34.17 14.98
N ALA A 284 -25.69 34.07 15.74
CA ALA A 284 -25.74 34.01 17.19
C ALA A 284 -26.62 35.14 17.79
N LYS A 285 -27.41 34.84 18.83
CA LYS A 285 -28.30 35.80 19.51
C LYS A 285 -27.54 36.76 20.44
N ALA A 286 -26.44 36.30 21.02
CA ALA A 286 -25.52 37.10 21.84
C ALA A 286 -24.08 36.59 21.70
N LEU A 287 -23.13 37.45 22.07
CA LEU A 287 -21.72 37.14 22.25
C LEU A 287 -21.35 37.34 23.72
N LEU A 288 -20.86 36.28 24.38
CA LEU A 288 -20.39 36.30 25.77
C LEU A 288 -18.88 36.49 25.77
N VAL A 289 -18.42 37.45 26.58
CA VAL A 289 -17.01 37.88 26.67
C VAL A 289 -16.61 38.13 28.12
N ASP A 290 -15.31 38.11 28.38
CA ASP A 290 -14.73 38.43 29.69
C ASP A 290 -14.84 39.94 29.98
N ALA A 291 -14.71 40.30 31.26
CA ALA A 291 -14.62 41.70 31.71
C ALA A 291 -13.56 42.52 30.97
N ALA A 292 -12.43 41.88 30.61
CA ALA A 292 -11.29 42.54 29.98
C ALA A 292 -11.47 42.82 28.48
N THR A 293 -12.33 42.06 27.79
CA THR A 293 -12.55 42.13 26.33
C THR A 293 -13.88 42.79 25.95
N PHE A 294 -14.72 43.12 26.94
CA PHE A 294 -16.05 43.69 26.73
C PHE A 294 -16.09 44.95 25.85
N GLU A 295 -15.27 45.96 26.14
CA GLU A 295 -15.26 47.23 25.38
C GLU A 295 -14.87 47.02 23.91
N SER A 296 -13.85 46.21 23.63
CA SER A 296 -13.41 45.93 22.26
C SER A 296 -14.42 45.06 21.49
N ALA A 297 -15.12 44.16 22.18
CA ALA A 297 -16.20 43.37 21.59
C ALA A 297 -17.44 44.22 21.26
N GLU A 298 -17.82 45.19 22.09
CA GLU A 298 -18.92 46.14 21.76
C GLU A 298 -18.62 46.94 20.49
N GLU A 299 -17.39 47.44 20.30
CA GLU A 299 -16.99 48.15 19.08
C GLU A 299 -17.04 47.26 17.82
N LEU A 300 -16.64 45.99 17.97
CA LEU A 300 -16.71 44.96 16.92
C LEU A 300 -18.15 44.65 16.52
N SER A 301 -19.04 44.63 17.51
CA SER A 301 -20.38 44.03 17.49
C SER A 301 -21.51 45.06 17.36
N ARG A 302 -21.42 45.98 16.39
CA ARG A 302 -22.41 47.08 16.19
C ARG A 302 -23.88 46.68 15.97
N LYS A 303 -24.20 45.38 15.90
CA LYS A 303 -25.56 44.84 15.68
C LYS A 303 -25.95 43.67 16.61
N LEU A 304 -25.00 43.08 17.33
CA LEU A 304 -25.20 41.88 18.13
C LEU A 304 -24.98 42.23 19.61
N SER A 305 -25.81 41.68 20.50
CA SER A 305 -25.70 41.93 21.94
C SER A 305 -24.45 41.29 22.52
N VAL A 306 -23.55 42.10 23.06
CA VAL A 306 -22.39 41.64 23.83
C VAL A 306 -22.77 41.56 25.31
N VAL A 307 -22.31 40.52 26.00
CA VAL A 307 -22.60 40.27 27.42
C VAL A 307 -21.29 39.96 28.14
N GLN A 308 -20.97 40.79 29.14
CA GLN A 308 -19.93 40.46 30.11
C GLN A 308 -20.40 39.30 31.00
N ILE A 309 -19.69 38.16 30.96
CA ILE A 309 -20.14 36.92 31.62
C ILE A 309 -20.15 37.02 33.15
N GLU A 310 -19.13 37.64 33.76
CA GLU A 310 -19.01 37.83 35.21
C GLU A 310 -19.99 38.90 35.72
N GLY A 311 -20.53 39.72 34.82
CA GLY A 311 -21.51 40.77 35.09
C GLY A 311 -22.96 40.28 35.12
N VAL A 312 -23.23 39.01 34.80
CA VAL A 312 -24.59 38.45 34.72
C VAL A 312 -25.28 38.46 36.10
N LYS A 313 -26.42 39.16 36.19
CA LYS A 313 -27.23 39.27 37.40
C LYS A 313 -28.54 38.51 37.25
N CYS A 314 -28.60 37.34 37.86
CA CYS A 314 -29.83 36.59 38.09
C CYS A 314 -29.74 35.87 39.44
N ASP A 315 -30.81 35.89 40.23
CA ASP A 315 -30.86 35.21 41.53
C ASP A 315 -31.40 33.76 41.43
N ARG A 316 -31.97 33.39 40.28
CA ARG A 316 -32.51 32.05 40.02
C ARG A 316 -31.39 31.04 39.78
N ILE A 317 -31.53 29.88 40.44
CA ILE A 317 -30.55 28.78 40.45
C ILE A 317 -31.22 27.41 40.26
N ASP A 318 -32.52 27.39 39.97
CA ASP A 318 -33.28 26.19 39.62
C ASP A 318 -32.79 25.57 38.31
N ASN A 319 -32.78 24.23 38.29
CA ASN A 319 -32.39 23.34 37.19
C ASN A 319 -33.46 23.31 36.07
N SER A 320 -33.17 22.57 34.99
CA SER A 320 -34.13 22.34 33.89
C SER A 320 -34.65 23.64 33.25
N VAL A 321 -33.75 24.60 33.08
CA VAL A 321 -34.06 25.95 32.58
C VAL A 321 -34.47 25.94 31.11
N GLY A 322 -33.87 25.05 30.31
CA GLY A 322 -34.04 24.94 28.86
C GLY A 322 -35.22 24.07 28.44
N SER A 323 -35.36 23.88 27.13
CA SER A 323 -36.33 22.92 26.55
C SER A 323 -35.79 22.27 25.26
N ALA A 324 -34.46 22.15 25.17
CA ALA A 324 -33.79 21.38 24.13
C ALA A 324 -33.92 19.88 24.41
N THR A 325 -33.84 19.08 23.35
CA THR A 325 -33.85 17.61 23.40
C THR A 325 -32.49 17.05 22.98
N ALA A 326 -32.25 15.76 23.15
CA ALA A 326 -31.05 15.10 22.64
C ALA A 326 -30.84 15.26 21.11
N GLN A 327 -31.92 15.46 20.34
CA GLN A 327 -31.87 15.73 18.89
C GLN A 327 -31.66 17.21 18.53
N ASN A 328 -31.51 18.13 19.50
CA ASN A 328 -31.18 19.52 19.21
C ASN A 328 -29.67 19.78 19.16
N LEU A 329 -29.30 20.87 18.52
CA LEU A 329 -27.95 21.37 18.40
C LEU A 329 -27.36 21.68 19.78
N ALA A 330 -26.19 21.12 20.09
CA ALA A 330 -25.44 21.38 21.31
C ALA A 330 -24.32 22.40 21.10
N TYR A 331 -23.63 22.32 19.95
CA TYR A 331 -22.54 23.23 19.62
C TYR A 331 -22.21 23.28 18.13
N ILE A 332 -21.50 24.33 17.72
CA ILE A 332 -20.96 24.50 16.37
C ILE A 332 -19.44 24.67 16.46
N ILE A 333 -18.66 23.77 15.85
CA ILE A 333 -17.21 23.92 15.71
C ILE A 333 -16.88 24.34 14.28
N TYR A 334 -16.17 25.47 14.12
CA TYR A 334 -15.67 25.90 12.82
C TYR A 334 -14.30 25.28 12.52
N THR A 335 -14.22 24.48 11.46
CA THR A 335 -12.95 23.97 10.94
C THR A 335 -12.48 24.81 9.75
N SER A 336 -11.27 24.54 9.27
CA SER A 336 -10.82 25.03 7.95
C SER A 336 -11.73 24.53 6.82
N GLY A 337 -11.78 25.27 5.70
CA GLY A 337 -12.65 24.95 4.57
C GLY A 337 -11.98 25.08 3.21
N SER A 338 -12.16 24.07 2.34
CA SER A 338 -11.55 23.98 1.00
C SER A 338 -11.90 25.14 0.05
N SER A 339 -12.98 25.87 0.31
CA SER A 339 -13.39 27.09 -0.42
C SER A 339 -12.72 28.38 0.09
N GLY A 340 -11.83 28.27 1.09
CA GLY A 340 -11.16 29.41 1.73
C GLY A 340 -12.00 30.21 2.70
N ARG A 341 -13.09 29.64 3.21
CA ARG A 341 -13.82 30.14 4.38
C ARG A 341 -14.02 29.03 5.41
N PRO A 342 -13.93 29.33 6.71
CA PRO A 342 -14.19 28.35 7.76
C PRO A 342 -15.60 27.74 7.64
N LYS A 343 -15.73 26.43 7.88
CA LYS A 343 -17.02 25.72 7.80
C LYS A 343 -17.52 25.38 9.21
N GLY A 344 -18.72 25.85 9.57
CA GLY A 344 -19.35 25.53 10.86
C GLY A 344 -19.96 24.14 10.83
N THR A 345 -19.43 23.20 11.62
CA THR A 345 -19.98 21.84 11.73
C THR A 345 -21.02 21.81 12.85
N MET A 346 -22.23 21.31 12.56
CA MET A 346 -23.40 21.38 13.46
C MET A 346 -23.61 20.05 14.21
N LEU A 347 -23.34 20.02 15.52
CA LEU A 347 -23.40 18.79 16.33
C LEU A 347 -24.55 18.77 17.34
N ALA A 348 -25.23 17.62 17.44
CA ALA A 348 -26.34 17.39 18.35
C ALA A 348 -25.89 16.91 19.74
N HIS A 349 -26.74 17.09 20.75
CA HIS A 349 -26.48 16.58 22.10
C HIS A 349 -26.25 15.05 22.13
N GLN A 350 -27.07 14.27 21.43
CA GLN A 350 -27.03 12.80 21.43
C GLN A 350 -25.64 12.23 21.07
N GLY A 351 -24.94 12.82 20.10
CA GLY A 351 -23.63 12.34 19.64
C GLY A 351 -22.54 12.58 20.67
N ALA A 352 -22.54 13.78 21.28
CA ALA A 352 -21.63 14.13 22.36
C ALA A 352 -21.90 13.35 23.65
N VAL A 353 -23.17 13.09 24.00
CA VAL A 353 -23.57 12.24 25.13
C VAL A 353 -23.10 10.81 24.93
N ASN A 354 -23.39 10.21 23.77
CA ASN A 354 -22.94 8.86 23.44
C ASN A 354 -21.42 8.71 23.51
N MET A 355 -20.68 9.63 22.86
CA MET A 355 -19.22 9.64 22.89
C MET A 355 -18.68 9.79 24.33
N SER A 356 -19.21 10.74 25.11
CA SER A 356 -18.75 10.97 26.49
C SER A 356 -18.97 9.74 27.38
N LEU A 357 -20.15 9.11 27.33
CA LEU A 357 -20.46 7.94 28.13
C LEU A 357 -19.64 6.70 27.70
N SER A 358 -19.49 6.49 26.39
CA SER A 358 -18.65 5.40 25.87
C SER A 358 -17.18 5.58 26.27
N LEU A 359 -16.65 6.80 26.29
CA LEU A 359 -15.29 7.06 26.75
C LEU A 359 -15.15 6.93 28.27
N ILE A 360 -16.14 7.37 29.05
CA ILE A 360 -16.16 7.17 30.52
C ILE A 360 -16.07 5.68 30.88
N GLU A 361 -16.80 4.83 30.17
CA GLU A 361 -16.76 3.37 30.37
C GLU A 361 -15.38 2.78 29.99
N GLN A 362 -14.88 3.07 28.78
CA GLN A 362 -13.64 2.50 28.24
C GLN A 362 -12.38 2.93 29.01
N TYR A 363 -12.38 4.18 29.49
CA TYR A 363 -11.34 4.74 30.36
C TYR A 363 -11.56 4.41 31.85
N GLU A 364 -12.67 3.77 32.21
CA GLU A 364 -13.03 3.44 33.60
C GLU A 364 -12.99 4.68 34.51
N LEU A 365 -13.58 5.81 34.08
CA LEU A 365 -13.53 7.08 34.81
C LEU A 365 -14.44 7.10 36.04
N SER A 366 -14.00 7.82 37.07
CA SER A 366 -14.68 7.91 38.36
C SER A 366 -14.55 9.29 39.00
N GLU A 367 -15.29 9.54 40.08
CA GLU A 367 -15.19 10.76 40.88
C GLU A 367 -13.80 11.01 41.51
N ALA A 368 -12.93 9.99 41.54
CA ALA A 368 -11.55 10.12 42.01
C ALA A 368 -10.59 10.65 40.94
N ASP A 369 -11.02 10.74 39.68
CA ASP A 369 -10.17 11.17 38.58
C ASP A 369 -10.01 12.68 38.47
N ARG A 370 -8.89 13.09 37.88
CA ARG A 370 -8.51 14.49 37.67
C ARG A 370 -8.06 14.63 36.23
N VAL A 371 -8.93 15.19 35.40
CA VAL A 371 -8.76 15.33 33.95
C VAL A 371 -8.18 16.70 33.66
N LEU A 372 -7.03 16.77 32.97
CA LEU A 372 -6.52 18.06 32.51
C LEU A 372 -7.27 18.49 31.24
N GLN A 373 -7.80 19.70 31.27
CA GLN A 373 -8.36 20.37 30.10
C GLN A 373 -7.20 21.00 29.32
N PHE A 374 -6.62 20.30 28.34
CA PHE A 374 -5.45 20.75 27.59
C PHE A 374 -5.82 21.41 26.25
N ILE A 375 -6.72 20.79 25.48
CA ILE A 375 -7.06 21.25 24.12
C ILE A 375 -7.86 22.57 24.16
N ALA A 376 -7.56 23.54 23.28
CA ALA A 376 -8.34 24.77 23.25
C ALA A 376 -9.82 24.51 22.91
N TYR A 377 -10.74 25.13 23.66
CA TYR A 377 -12.19 24.84 23.61
C TYR A 377 -12.89 25.18 22.27
N THR A 378 -12.16 25.82 21.36
CA THR A 378 -12.53 26.06 19.95
C THR A 378 -12.36 24.82 19.06
N PHE A 379 -11.74 23.77 19.57
CA PHE A 379 -11.60 22.48 18.91
C PHE A 379 -12.47 21.42 19.59
N ASP A 380 -12.98 20.52 18.77
CA ASP A 380 -13.89 19.44 19.14
C ASP A 380 -13.27 18.46 20.16
N ALA A 381 -11.97 18.17 20.10
CA ALA A 381 -11.29 17.32 21.08
C ALA A 381 -11.42 17.82 22.54
N SER A 382 -11.66 19.11 22.77
CA SER A 382 -11.97 19.64 24.10
C SER A 382 -13.31 19.13 24.67
N ILE A 383 -14.32 18.85 23.82
CA ILE A 383 -15.62 18.30 24.21
C ILE A 383 -15.41 16.98 24.97
N GLY A 384 -14.47 16.15 24.49
CA GLY A 384 -14.07 14.91 25.15
C GLY A 384 -13.55 15.19 26.56
N GLU A 385 -12.51 16.01 26.70
CA GLU A 385 -11.93 16.37 28.01
C GLU A 385 -12.97 16.95 28.99
N LEU A 386 -13.82 17.86 28.50
CA LEU A 386 -14.84 18.54 29.29
C LEU A 386 -15.90 17.58 29.83
N PHE A 387 -16.52 16.77 28.97
CA PHE A 387 -17.69 16.00 29.35
C PHE A 387 -17.35 14.61 29.89
N ILE A 388 -16.20 14.01 29.56
CA ILE A 388 -15.74 12.82 30.30
C ILE A 388 -15.45 13.15 31.76
N ALA A 389 -14.97 14.37 32.06
CA ALA A 389 -14.77 14.84 33.42
C ALA A 389 -16.11 15.14 34.12
N LEU A 390 -16.90 16.06 33.55
CA LEU A 390 -18.10 16.61 34.18
C LEU A 390 -19.27 15.61 34.29
N LEU A 391 -19.30 14.54 33.48
CA LEU A 391 -20.34 13.51 33.53
C LEU A 391 -19.93 12.25 34.32
N SER A 392 -18.65 12.10 34.70
CA SER A 392 -18.18 11.01 35.58
C SER A 392 -18.09 11.42 37.06
N GLY A 393 -18.20 12.71 37.38
CA GLY A 393 -18.01 13.26 38.72
C GLY A 393 -16.55 13.61 39.04
N ALA A 394 -15.64 13.43 38.08
CA ALA A 394 -14.22 13.77 38.19
C ALA A 394 -13.98 15.29 38.32
N THR A 395 -12.76 15.69 38.70
CA THR A 395 -12.35 17.10 38.67
C THR A 395 -11.75 17.47 37.31
N LEU A 396 -12.31 18.50 36.66
CA LEU A 396 -11.69 19.16 35.51
C LEU A 396 -10.65 20.18 35.99
N VAL A 397 -9.38 20.00 35.63
CA VAL A 397 -8.29 20.93 35.98
C VAL A 397 -7.94 21.78 34.76
N MET A 398 -7.83 23.09 34.98
CA MET A 398 -7.49 24.10 33.98
C MET A 398 -6.31 24.94 34.44
N SER A 399 -5.54 25.45 33.48
CA SER A 399 -4.47 26.43 33.68
C SER A 399 -4.33 27.31 32.43
N ASP A 400 -3.53 28.37 32.50
CA ASP A 400 -3.31 29.33 31.42
C ASP A 400 -2.53 28.73 30.22
N LYS A 401 -2.59 29.42 29.07
CA LYS A 401 -1.93 28.98 27.81
C LYS A 401 -0.40 28.83 27.97
N HIS A 402 0.27 29.69 28.73
CA HIS A 402 1.72 29.65 28.90
C HIS A 402 2.18 28.48 29.76
N THR A 403 1.47 28.20 30.87
CA THR A 403 1.74 27.01 31.70
C THR A 403 1.53 25.72 30.92
N LEU A 404 0.41 25.60 30.18
CA LEU A 404 0.10 24.38 29.41
C LEU A 404 1.11 24.10 28.28
N HIS A 405 1.57 25.13 27.57
CA HIS A 405 2.47 24.97 26.41
C HIS A 405 3.96 25.03 26.77
N THR A 406 4.33 25.21 28.04
CA THR A 406 5.74 25.20 28.49
C THR A 406 6.04 23.87 29.21
N PRO A 407 6.81 22.94 28.62
CA PRO A 407 6.96 21.57 29.15
C PRO A 407 7.32 21.46 30.64
N SER A 408 8.21 22.31 31.15
CA SER A 408 8.61 22.31 32.56
C SER A 408 7.50 22.80 33.51
N LEU A 409 6.69 23.77 33.07
CA LEU A 409 5.53 24.25 33.83
C LEU A 409 4.37 23.25 33.75
N PHE A 410 4.14 22.67 32.57
CA PHE A 410 3.17 21.59 32.35
C PHE A 410 3.43 20.38 33.27
N LEU A 411 4.67 19.87 33.31
CA LEU A 411 5.03 18.75 34.22
C LEU A 411 4.86 19.14 35.70
N SER A 412 5.14 20.39 36.05
CA SER A 412 4.90 20.92 37.40
C SER A 412 3.40 21.01 37.73
N LEU A 413 2.55 21.38 36.77
CA LEU A 413 1.09 21.40 36.89
C LEU A 413 0.52 19.99 37.07
N VAL A 414 0.92 19.05 36.21
CA VAL A 414 0.53 17.63 36.28
C VAL A 414 0.79 17.05 37.66
N LYS A 415 1.99 17.30 38.21
CA LYS A 415 2.37 16.83 39.55
C LYS A 415 1.66 17.60 40.67
N ARG A 416 1.52 18.92 40.57
CA ARG A 416 0.90 19.77 41.61
C ARG A 416 -0.59 19.47 41.79
N HIS A 417 -1.29 19.18 40.71
CA HIS A 417 -2.73 18.92 40.71
C HIS A 417 -3.07 17.43 40.61
N GLU A 418 -2.10 16.53 40.80
CA GLU A 418 -2.29 15.06 40.84
C GLU A 418 -3.15 14.54 39.66
N ILE A 419 -2.81 14.98 38.44
CA ILE A 419 -3.59 14.66 37.23
C ILE A 419 -3.53 13.16 36.95
N THR A 420 -4.70 12.53 36.79
CA THR A 420 -4.82 11.09 36.52
C THR A 420 -5.05 10.79 35.03
N VAL A 421 -5.63 11.74 34.29
CA VAL A 421 -6.01 11.59 32.86
C VAL A 421 -5.50 12.76 32.04
N LEU A 422 -4.74 12.46 30.97
CA LEU A 422 -4.19 13.44 30.04
C LEU A 422 -4.62 13.15 28.60
N GLY A 423 -5.21 14.14 27.92
CA GLY A 423 -5.27 14.20 26.46
C GLY A 423 -4.16 15.10 25.93
N LEU A 424 -3.32 14.61 25.01
CA LEU A 424 -2.22 15.39 24.43
C LEU A 424 -2.11 15.18 22.91
N LEU A 425 -1.70 16.23 22.19
CA LEU A 425 -1.28 16.12 20.80
C LEU A 425 0.06 15.35 20.72
N PRO A 426 0.26 14.42 19.78
CA PRO A 426 1.52 13.68 19.63
C PRO A 426 2.78 14.58 19.60
N VAL A 427 2.73 15.70 18.86
CA VAL A 427 3.84 16.66 18.79
C VAL A 427 4.21 17.26 20.17
N PHE A 428 3.23 17.50 21.05
CA PHE A 428 3.49 18.00 22.40
C PHE A 428 3.98 16.88 23.33
N LEU A 429 3.46 15.65 23.18
CA LEU A 429 3.95 14.51 23.94
C LEU A 429 5.45 14.23 23.64
N SER A 430 5.89 14.36 22.40
CA SER A 430 7.31 14.27 22.03
C SER A 430 8.16 15.37 22.66
N SER A 431 7.62 16.59 22.82
CA SER A 431 8.38 17.73 23.41
C SER A 431 8.62 17.59 24.92
N LEU A 432 7.97 16.63 25.57
CA LEU A 432 8.26 16.27 26.97
C LEU A 432 9.52 15.41 27.12
N GLU A 433 10.20 15.03 26.02
CA GLU A 433 11.46 14.24 26.02
C GLU A 433 11.41 12.95 26.87
N LYS A 434 10.23 12.31 26.94
CA LYS A 434 9.97 11.11 27.77
C LYS A 434 10.14 11.36 29.28
N ALA A 435 9.81 12.57 29.74
CA ALA A 435 9.70 12.89 31.15
C ALA A 435 8.64 12.04 31.87
N GLY A 436 8.86 11.78 33.15
CA GLY A 436 7.96 10.96 33.97
C GLY A 436 6.62 11.65 34.23
N LEU A 437 5.54 11.03 33.77
CA LEU A 437 4.15 11.40 34.06
C LEU A 437 3.67 10.72 35.36
N GLU A 438 4.35 11.01 36.48
CA GLU A 438 4.01 10.45 37.80
C GLU A 438 2.54 10.75 38.19
N GLY A 439 1.78 9.73 38.56
CA GLY A 439 0.37 9.84 38.95
C GLY A 439 -0.64 9.70 37.80
N VAL A 440 -0.22 9.88 36.56
CA VAL A 440 -1.08 9.73 35.37
C VAL A 440 -1.33 8.24 35.11
N ARG A 441 -2.60 7.82 35.10
CA ARG A 441 -3.01 6.45 34.78
C ARG A 441 -3.42 6.27 33.32
N ILE A 442 -3.92 7.33 32.68
CA ILE A 442 -4.39 7.33 31.29
C ILE A 442 -3.74 8.47 30.51
N LEU A 443 -3.15 8.11 29.37
CA LEU A 443 -2.67 9.04 28.36
C LEU A 443 -3.38 8.76 27.04
N ILE A 444 -4.03 9.79 26.50
CA ILE A 444 -4.80 9.74 25.25
C ILE A 444 -4.07 10.62 24.23
N THR A 445 -3.85 10.09 23.03
CA THR A 445 -3.37 10.88 21.89
C THR A 445 -4.30 10.71 20.70
N GLY A 446 -4.54 11.80 19.97
CA GLY A 446 -5.35 11.78 18.77
C GLY A 446 -5.03 12.96 17.85
N GLY A 447 -5.81 13.10 16.78
CA GLY A 447 -5.62 14.15 15.77
C GLY A 447 -4.49 13.86 14.78
N GLU A 448 -3.34 13.38 15.23
CA GLU A 448 -2.16 13.03 14.41
C GLU A 448 -1.70 11.58 14.59
N LYS A 449 -0.83 11.07 13.72
CA LYS A 449 -0.23 9.73 13.89
C LYS A 449 0.75 9.77 15.07
N PRO A 450 0.65 8.88 16.08
CA PRO A 450 1.50 8.94 17.25
C PRO A 450 2.94 8.48 16.94
N SER A 451 3.89 9.04 17.70
CA SER A 451 5.30 8.69 17.67
C SER A 451 5.53 7.32 18.33
N LEU A 452 5.96 6.31 17.56
CA LEU A 452 6.24 4.96 18.08
C LEU A 452 7.23 4.94 19.27
N PRO A 453 8.36 5.69 19.25
CA PRO A 453 9.25 5.77 20.41
C PRO A 453 8.60 6.29 21.69
N ASP A 454 7.55 7.11 21.59
CA ASP A 454 6.83 7.67 22.73
C ASP A 454 5.72 6.71 23.17
N VAL A 455 4.96 6.14 22.24
CA VAL A 455 3.99 5.05 22.48
C VAL A 455 4.65 3.90 23.25
N MET A 456 5.78 3.38 22.75
CA MET A 456 6.53 2.29 23.39
C MET A 456 7.15 2.67 24.74
N HIS A 457 7.31 3.95 25.03
CA HIS A 457 7.81 4.42 26.32
C HIS A 457 6.67 4.51 27.34
N TYR A 458 5.62 5.27 27.03
CA TYR A 458 4.54 5.56 27.98
C TYR A 458 3.60 4.36 28.20
N SER A 459 3.28 3.57 27.16
CA SER A 459 2.41 2.39 27.30
C SER A 459 2.95 1.32 28.26
N ARG A 460 4.25 1.33 28.60
CA ARG A 460 4.83 0.41 29.60
C ARG A 460 4.45 0.72 31.04
N HIS A 461 3.95 1.93 31.31
CA HIS A 461 3.78 2.46 32.66
C HIS A 461 2.37 2.99 32.95
N LEU A 462 1.60 3.31 31.91
CA LEU A 462 0.22 3.79 31.99
C LEU A 462 -0.63 3.19 30.86
N ARG A 463 -1.97 3.30 30.96
CA ARG A 463 -2.88 2.92 29.87
C ARG A 463 -2.80 3.98 28.77
N TYR A 464 -2.32 3.59 27.59
CA TYR A 464 -2.12 4.50 26.46
C TYR A 464 -3.20 4.26 25.40
N PHE A 465 -3.91 5.32 25.02
CA PHE A 465 -4.95 5.26 23.99
C PHE A 465 -4.58 6.08 22.77
N ASN A 466 -4.62 5.45 21.59
CA ASN A 466 -4.65 6.17 20.33
C ASN A 466 -6.11 6.30 19.88
N VAL A 467 -6.58 7.52 19.65
CA VAL A 467 -7.98 7.81 19.28
C VAL A 467 -8.09 8.54 17.96
N TYR A 468 -9.19 8.29 17.24
CA TYR A 468 -9.47 8.90 15.95
C TYR A 468 -10.94 9.31 15.85
N GLY A 469 -11.16 10.49 15.32
CA GLY A 469 -12.45 10.91 14.77
C GLY A 469 -12.35 12.28 14.10
N PRO A 470 -13.23 12.56 13.12
CA PRO A 470 -13.42 13.88 12.57
C PRO A 470 -14.49 14.66 13.35
N THR A 471 -14.41 15.98 13.30
CA THR A 471 -15.41 16.89 13.89
C THR A 471 -16.83 16.63 13.41
N GLU A 472 -16.96 16.18 12.17
CA GLU A 472 -18.22 15.80 11.54
C GLU A 472 -18.90 14.55 12.14
N CYS A 473 -18.22 13.83 13.05
CA CYS A 473 -18.68 12.59 13.69
C CYS A 473 -18.55 12.60 15.23
N SER A 474 -18.69 13.76 15.87
CA SER A 474 -18.64 13.89 17.34
C SER A 474 -17.31 13.47 17.98
N VAL A 475 -16.21 14.08 17.53
CA VAL A 475 -14.87 14.04 18.14
C VAL A 475 -14.11 12.73 17.98
N CYS A 476 -14.62 11.66 18.59
CA CYS A 476 -13.98 10.38 18.69
C CYS A 476 -14.94 9.32 18.18
N ILE A 477 -14.52 8.58 17.16
CA ILE A 477 -15.29 7.47 16.61
C ILE A 477 -14.63 6.13 16.89
N ASN A 478 -13.28 6.09 16.96
CA ASN A 478 -12.51 4.88 17.19
C ASN A 478 -11.49 5.09 18.32
N LEU A 479 -11.23 4.03 19.09
CA LEU A 479 -10.13 3.99 20.06
C LEU A 479 -9.34 2.68 20.00
N PHE A 480 -8.05 2.77 20.27
CA PHE A 480 -7.12 1.66 20.43
C PHE A 480 -6.37 1.79 21.77
N GLU A 481 -6.61 0.87 22.71
CA GLU A 481 -5.73 0.74 23.88
C GLU A 481 -4.45 0.00 23.47
N VAL A 482 -3.30 0.66 23.57
CA VAL A 482 -2.01 0.08 23.22
C VAL A 482 -1.56 -0.88 24.34
N PRO A 483 -1.36 -2.18 24.06
CA PRO A 483 -0.84 -3.12 25.05
C PRO A 483 0.52 -2.70 25.61
N HIS A 484 0.80 -3.01 26.89
CA HIS A 484 2.07 -2.73 27.56
C HIS A 484 3.33 -3.25 26.84
N LYS A 485 3.16 -4.20 25.91
CA LYS A 485 4.16 -4.61 24.93
C LYS A 485 3.57 -4.42 23.54
N TRP A 486 4.10 -3.44 22.82
CA TRP A 486 3.76 -3.18 21.42
C TRP A 486 5.01 -3.36 20.55
N GLU A 487 4.89 -4.21 19.53
CA GLU A 487 6.02 -4.64 18.68
C GLU A 487 5.81 -4.29 17.19
N ALA A 488 4.62 -3.81 16.80
CA ALA A 488 4.33 -3.46 15.42
C ALA A 488 4.91 -2.09 15.01
N SER A 489 5.21 -1.94 13.72
CA SER A 489 5.78 -0.74 13.09
C SER A 489 4.76 0.39 12.83
N TYR A 490 3.56 0.30 13.40
CA TYR A 490 2.53 1.34 13.38
C TYR A 490 1.62 1.17 14.60
N VAL A 491 0.72 2.13 14.84
CA VAL A 491 -0.32 2.04 15.87
C VAL A 491 -1.68 2.16 15.17
N PRO A 492 -2.59 1.17 15.29
CA PRO A 492 -3.95 1.26 14.78
C PRO A 492 -4.71 2.45 15.36
N ILE A 493 -5.75 2.90 14.66
CA ILE A 493 -6.76 3.80 15.24
C ILE A 493 -7.87 3.03 15.97
N GLY A 494 -7.84 1.70 15.90
CA GLY A 494 -8.61 0.81 16.76
C GLY A 494 -10.00 0.48 16.25
N LYS A 495 -10.94 0.26 17.17
CA LYS A 495 -12.31 -0.18 16.90
C LYS A 495 -13.30 0.98 17.08
N PRO A 496 -14.45 0.97 16.37
CA PRO A 496 -15.51 1.93 16.63
C PRO A 496 -16.03 1.87 18.07
N ILE A 497 -16.36 3.03 18.62
CA ILE A 497 -16.98 3.18 19.95
C ILE A 497 -18.50 2.87 19.88
N SER A 498 -19.15 2.81 21.04
CA SER A 498 -20.58 2.52 21.15
C SER A 498 -21.44 3.37 20.19
N ASN A 499 -22.41 2.74 19.54
CA ASN A 499 -23.38 3.31 18.61
C ASN A 499 -22.79 4.07 17.40
N ILE A 500 -21.52 3.80 17.08
CA ILE A 500 -20.85 4.27 15.86
C ILE A 500 -20.51 3.07 14.98
N GLU A 501 -20.65 3.24 13.67
CA GLU A 501 -20.30 2.22 12.69
C GLU A 501 -19.32 2.80 11.68
N VAL A 502 -18.35 1.99 11.25
CA VAL A 502 -17.32 2.38 10.30
C VAL A 502 -17.28 1.40 9.13
N PHE A 503 -17.02 1.93 7.94
CA PHE A 503 -16.94 1.17 6.71
C PHE A 503 -15.70 1.60 5.94
N ILE A 504 -14.97 0.64 5.36
CA ILE A 504 -13.88 0.90 4.44
C ILE A 504 -14.40 0.59 3.04
N LEU A 505 -14.58 1.63 2.23
CA LEU A 505 -15.27 1.53 0.94
C LEU A 505 -14.35 1.88 -0.25
N GLY A 506 -14.64 1.27 -1.40
CA GLY A 506 -14.00 1.60 -2.67
C GLY A 506 -14.59 2.86 -3.32
N GLU A 507 -14.12 3.15 -4.54
CA GLU A 507 -14.54 4.36 -5.27
C GLU A 507 -16.01 4.34 -5.68
N GLU A 508 -16.60 3.15 -5.86
CA GLU A 508 -18.01 2.92 -6.20
C GLU A 508 -18.91 2.74 -4.95
N GLN A 509 -18.36 2.94 -3.74
CA GLN A 509 -19.01 2.73 -2.42
C GLN A 509 -19.29 1.26 -2.09
N GLU A 510 -18.59 0.35 -2.75
CA GLU A 510 -18.57 -1.08 -2.50
C GLU A 510 -17.75 -1.44 -1.25
N LEU A 511 -18.06 -2.59 -0.63
CA LEU A 511 -17.25 -3.13 0.47
C LEU A 511 -15.93 -3.67 -0.07
N LEU A 512 -14.84 -3.37 0.64
CA LEU A 512 -13.51 -3.91 0.34
C LEU A 512 -13.14 -5.06 1.30
N PRO A 513 -12.36 -6.07 0.84
CA PRO A 513 -11.90 -7.17 1.71
C PRO A 513 -11.05 -6.70 2.89
N VAL A 514 -11.00 -7.51 3.94
CA VAL A 514 -10.14 -7.23 5.11
C VAL A 514 -8.67 -7.15 4.68
N GLY A 515 -7.99 -6.07 5.07
CA GLY A 515 -6.62 -5.72 4.68
C GLY A 515 -6.47 -4.92 3.38
N ILE A 516 -7.56 -4.64 2.65
CA ILE A 516 -7.55 -3.75 1.48
C ILE A 516 -7.83 -2.31 1.91
N ALA A 517 -7.15 -1.35 1.29
CA ALA A 517 -7.24 0.07 1.60
C ALA A 517 -8.38 0.75 0.84
N GLY A 518 -9.18 1.57 1.54
CA GLY A 518 -10.27 2.36 0.96
C GLY A 518 -10.60 3.61 1.77
N GLU A 519 -11.64 4.33 1.38
CA GLU A 519 -12.12 5.50 2.13
C GLU A 519 -12.83 5.07 3.41
N LEU A 520 -12.37 5.61 4.54
CA LEU A 520 -13.05 5.46 5.81
C LEU A 520 -14.35 6.28 5.79
N CYS A 521 -15.48 5.60 5.90
CA CYS A 521 -16.81 6.18 6.00
C CYS A 521 -17.44 5.84 7.36
N VAL A 522 -18.26 6.76 7.89
CA VAL A 522 -18.80 6.66 9.26
C VAL A 522 -20.32 6.74 9.24
N SER A 523 -21.01 5.89 10.02
CA SER A 523 -22.43 6.01 10.34
C SER A 523 -22.68 6.00 11.86
N GLY A 524 -23.96 5.99 12.25
CA GLY A 524 -24.39 5.96 13.64
C GLY A 524 -24.63 7.33 14.25
N ILE A 525 -24.77 7.36 15.58
CA ILE A 525 -25.38 8.47 16.31
C ILE A 525 -24.52 9.74 16.38
N GLY A 526 -23.20 9.60 16.19
CA GLY A 526 -22.23 10.68 16.26
C GLY A 526 -22.24 11.64 15.07
N LEU A 527 -22.97 11.33 13.98
CA LEU A 527 -22.98 12.16 12.78
C LEU A 527 -23.57 13.55 13.03
N ALA A 528 -22.84 14.59 12.61
CA ALA A 528 -23.33 15.95 12.54
C ALA A 528 -24.57 16.09 11.63
N PHE A 529 -25.35 17.15 11.81
CA PHE A 529 -26.43 17.48 10.88
C PHE A 529 -25.88 17.76 9.48
N GLY A 530 -24.75 18.46 9.44
CA GLY A 530 -24.03 18.88 8.24
C GLY A 530 -23.17 20.10 8.53
N TYR A 531 -22.89 20.85 7.48
CA TYR A 531 -22.24 22.15 7.57
C TYR A 531 -23.26 23.28 7.53
N LEU A 532 -23.16 24.20 8.48
CA LEU A 532 -23.97 25.40 8.61
C LEU A 532 -23.97 26.19 7.30
N ASN A 533 -25.16 26.60 6.85
CA ASN A 533 -25.41 27.33 5.61
C ASN A 533 -24.79 26.74 4.32
N ASN A 534 -24.32 25.49 4.33
CA ASN A 534 -23.63 24.88 3.19
C ASN A 534 -24.23 23.49 2.84
N PRO A 535 -25.42 23.47 2.20
CA PRO A 535 -26.11 22.23 1.85
C PRO A 535 -25.39 21.45 0.74
N GLU A 536 -24.63 22.11 -0.14
CA GLU A 536 -23.91 21.46 -1.24
C GLU A 536 -22.76 20.59 -0.70
N LEU A 537 -21.88 21.15 0.14
CA LEU A 537 -20.82 20.38 0.79
C LEU A 537 -21.40 19.33 1.76
N THR A 538 -22.55 19.62 2.38
CA THR A 538 -23.26 18.65 3.22
C THR A 538 -23.70 17.44 2.40
N ALA A 539 -24.39 17.63 1.26
CA ALA A 539 -24.80 16.53 0.39
C ALA A 539 -23.61 15.76 -0.23
N GLN A 540 -22.48 16.44 -0.47
CA GLN A 540 -21.26 15.81 -0.98
C GLN A 540 -20.58 14.89 0.05
N LYS A 541 -20.61 15.27 1.34
CA LYS A 541 -19.88 14.58 2.42
C LYS A 541 -20.75 13.68 3.29
N PHE A 542 -22.04 13.99 3.46
CA PHE A 542 -23.03 13.21 4.19
C PHE A 542 -24.00 12.57 3.19
N ILE A 543 -23.58 11.44 2.63
CA ILE A 543 -24.30 10.72 1.57
C ILE A 543 -25.36 9.77 2.16
N PRO A 544 -26.35 9.30 1.37
CA PRO A 544 -27.21 8.18 1.77
C PRO A 544 -26.37 6.91 2.02
N HIS A 545 -26.74 6.11 3.02
CA HIS A 545 -26.03 4.88 3.33
C HIS A 545 -26.38 3.77 2.30
N PRO A 546 -25.39 3.18 1.60
CA PRO A 546 -25.65 2.23 0.50
C PRO A 546 -26.27 0.91 0.97
N PHE A 547 -25.89 0.42 2.17
CA PHE A 547 -26.38 -0.84 2.74
C PHE A 547 -27.58 -0.69 3.70
N LYS A 548 -27.92 0.53 4.12
CA LYS A 548 -28.98 0.79 5.13
C LYS A 548 -29.93 1.92 4.68
N PRO A 549 -31.06 1.59 4.03
CA PRO A 549 -32.00 2.58 3.52
C PRO A 549 -32.55 3.51 4.61
N GLY A 550 -32.36 4.83 4.43
CA GLY A 550 -32.82 5.86 5.36
C GLY A 550 -31.72 6.42 6.28
N GLU A 551 -30.58 5.72 6.40
CA GLU A 551 -29.41 6.20 7.15
C GLU A 551 -28.45 7.01 6.25
N ARG A 552 -27.42 7.61 6.87
CA ARG A 552 -26.40 8.42 6.18
C ARG A 552 -24.99 7.90 6.48
N LEU A 553 -24.07 8.11 5.56
CA LEU A 553 -22.63 7.97 5.79
C LEU A 553 -21.92 9.32 5.67
N TYR A 554 -20.99 9.60 6.57
CA TYR A 554 -20.01 10.67 6.39
C TYR A 554 -18.72 10.14 5.74
N ARG A 555 -18.30 10.77 4.64
CA ARG A 555 -17.07 10.50 3.89
C ARG A 555 -15.89 11.30 4.42
N THR A 556 -14.98 10.65 5.16
CA THR A 556 -13.90 11.35 5.88
C THR A 556 -12.81 11.93 4.97
N GLY A 557 -12.60 11.37 3.78
CA GLY A 557 -11.41 11.60 2.95
C GLY A 557 -10.12 10.97 3.49
N ASP A 558 -10.21 10.15 4.54
CA ASP A 558 -9.08 9.38 5.08
C ASP A 558 -9.00 8.00 4.42
N LEU A 559 -7.78 7.55 4.10
CA LEU A 559 -7.49 6.21 3.59
C LEU A 559 -7.17 5.29 4.78
N ALA A 560 -7.84 4.14 4.86
CA ALA A 560 -7.66 3.18 5.94
C ALA A 560 -7.96 1.74 5.47
N ARG A 561 -7.61 0.74 6.30
CA ARG A 561 -7.97 -0.67 6.08
C ARG A 561 -8.39 -1.36 7.37
N TRP A 562 -9.32 -2.30 7.26
CA TRP A 562 -9.63 -3.24 8.33
C TRP A 562 -8.48 -4.23 8.55
N LEU A 563 -8.19 -4.55 9.80
CA LEU A 563 -7.31 -5.64 10.21
C LEU A 563 -8.14 -6.88 10.57
N PRO A 564 -7.57 -8.10 10.54
CA PRO A 564 -8.30 -9.36 10.80
C PRO A 564 -8.97 -9.46 12.18
N ASP A 565 -8.48 -8.71 13.17
CA ASP A 565 -9.00 -8.64 14.53
C ASP A 565 -10.12 -7.60 14.72
N GLY A 566 -10.48 -6.87 13.65
CA GLY A 566 -11.45 -5.77 13.69
C GLY A 566 -10.90 -4.44 14.21
N ASN A 567 -9.58 -4.27 14.32
CA ASN A 567 -8.98 -2.94 14.42
C ASN A 567 -8.85 -2.29 13.04
N ILE A 568 -8.71 -0.96 12.98
CA ILE A 568 -8.49 -0.22 11.74
C ILE A 568 -7.08 0.39 11.72
N GLU A 569 -6.36 0.19 10.61
CA GLU A 569 -5.11 0.90 10.32
C GLU A 569 -5.39 2.16 9.49
N PHE A 570 -4.89 3.30 9.94
CA PHE A 570 -4.92 4.57 9.20
C PHE A 570 -3.69 4.70 8.29
N LEU A 571 -3.93 4.87 7.00
CA LEU A 571 -2.90 4.86 5.94
C LEU A 571 -2.58 6.26 5.40
N GLY A 572 -3.41 7.27 5.67
CA GLY A 572 -3.19 8.65 5.24
C GLY A 572 -4.49 9.33 4.80
N ARG A 573 -4.36 10.35 3.95
CA ARG A 573 -5.51 11.05 3.34
C ARG A 573 -5.57 10.82 1.84
N ILE A 574 -6.79 10.68 1.33
CA ILE A 574 -7.10 10.61 -0.10
C ILE A 574 -7.05 12.02 -0.69
N ASP A 575 -7.61 13.01 0.04
CA ASP A 575 -7.48 14.42 -0.30
C ASP A 575 -6.17 15.02 0.24
N HIS A 576 -5.66 16.07 -0.42
CA HIS A 576 -4.41 16.73 -0.05
C HIS A 576 -4.53 17.65 1.19
N GLN A 577 -5.46 17.38 2.11
CA GLN A 577 -5.56 18.10 3.37
C GLN A 577 -4.33 17.81 4.25
N LEU A 578 -3.85 18.83 4.94
CA LEU A 578 -2.62 18.78 5.71
C LEU A 578 -2.96 18.75 7.21
N LYS A 579 -2.31 17.85 7.94
CA LYS A 579 -2.27 17.89 9.41
C LYS A 579 -0.94 18.50 9.83
N ILE A 580 -0.99 19.63 10.54
CA ILE A 580 0.17 20.43 10.94
C ILE A 580 -0.03 20.85 12.39
N ARG A 581 0.86 20.44 13.30
CA ARG A 581 0.85 20.83 14.73
C ARG A 581 -0.49 20.58 15.45
N GLY A 582 -1.19 19.50 15.07
CA GLY A 582 -2.52 19.12 15.58
C GLY A 582 -3.70 19.71 14.79
N TYR A 583 -3.48 20.68 13.91
CA TYR A 583 -4.54 21.37 13.17
C TYR A 583 -4.80 20.69 11.82
N ARG A 584 -6.09 20.49 11.48
CA ARG A 584 -6.54 20.11 10.13
C ARG A 584 -6.59 21.38 9.27
N ILE A 585 -5.69 21.48 8.29
CA ILE A 585 -5.53 22.65 7.43
C ILE A 585 -5.87 22.28 5.98
N GLU A 586 -6.85 23.00 5.44
CA GLU A 586 -7.14 23.04 4.02
C GLU A 586 -6.12 23.96 3.35
N ALA A 587 -5.20 23.39 2.55
CA ALA A 587 -4.22 24.19 1.80
C ALA A 587 -4.89 25.30 0.96
N GLY A 588 -6.10 25.03 0.46
CA GLY A 588 -6.94 25.99 -0.26
C GLY A 588 -7.28 27.27 0.52
N GLU A 589 -7.40 27.23 1.85
CA GLU A 589 -7.68 28.43 2.67
C GLU A 589 -6.46 29.37 2.69
N VAL A 590 -5.26 28.81 2.78
CA VAL A 590 -4.00 29.54 2.69
C VAL A 590 -3.73 30.01 1.25
N GLU A 591 -4.00 29.17 0.24
CA GLU A 591 -3.91 29.53 -1.18
C GLU A 591 -4.84 30.70 -1.54
N GLN A 592 -6.09 30.72 -1.08
CA GLN A 592 -7.04 31.81 -1.34
C GLN A 592 -6.66 33.11 -0.59
N ALA A 593 -6.17 33.03 0.64
CA ALA A 593 -5.66 34.19 1.36
C ALA A 593 -4.44 34.79 0.63
N LEU A 594 -3.50 33.96 0.17
CA LEU A 594 -2.36 34.40 -0.65
C LEU A 594 -2.80 35.05 -1.97
N LEU A 595 -3.81 34.50 -2.64
CA LEU A 595 -4.39 35.05 -3.88
C LEU A 595 -5.13 36.37 -3.70
N ALA A 596 -5.52 36.74 -2.46
CA ALA A 596 -6.08 38.05 -2.18
C ALA A 596 -5.03 39.17 -2.18
N HIS A 597 -3.73 38.84 -2.14
CA HIS A 597 -2.65 39.82 -2.17
C HIS A 597 -2.41 40.33 -3.61
N PRO A 598 -2.42 41.65 -3.88
CA PRO A 598 -2.33 42.20 -5.25
C PRO A 598 -1.07 41.80 -6.04
N GLY A 599 0.00 41.40 -5.37
CA GLY A 599 1.26 40.94 -5.99
C GLY A 599 1.29 39.48 -6.41
N ILE A 600 0.29 38.66 -6.08
CA ILE A 600 0.27 37.22 -6.30
C ILE A 600 -0.75 36.84 -7.39
N GLN A 601 -0.30 36.18 -8.45
CA GLN A 601 -1.18 35.65 -9.51
C GLN A 601 -1.63 34.22 -9.23
N SER A 602 -0.76 33.42 -8.61
CA SER A 602 -1.04 32.01 -8.33
C SER A 602 -0.27 31.57 -7.09
N ALA A 603 -0.95 30.85 -6.21
CA ALA A 603 -0.38 30.27 -5.01
C ALA A 603 -0.75 28.79 -4.91
N VAL A 604 0.19 27.95 -4.50
CA VAL A 604 -0.07 26.56 -4.08
C VAL A 604 0.66 26.28 -2.77
N VAL A 605 -0.03 25.65 -1.82
CA VAL A 605 0.50 25.36 -0.48
C VAL A 605 0.63 23.85 -0.29
N VAL A 606 1.78 23.41 0.20
CA VAL A 606 2.13 22.00 0.41
C VAL A 606 2.80 21.83 1.77
N GLY A 607 2.43 20.79 2.51
CA GLY A 607 3.10 20.43 3.76
C GLY A 607 4.33 19.57 3.48
N HIS A 608 5.51 20.05 3.88
CA HIS A 608 6.79 19.34 3.78
C HIS A 608 7.24 18.88 5.16
N ASP A 609 7.88 17.71 5.23
CA ASP A 609 8.46 17.18 6.45
C ASP A 609 9.91 17.72 6.59
N PHE A 610 10.16 18.50 7.64
CA PHE A 610 11.48 19.06 7.99
C PHE A 610 11.98 18.45 9.30
N GLU A 611 13.25 18.70 9.68
CA GLU A 611 13.86 18.13 10.90
C GLU A 611 13.08 18.42 12.20
N HIS A 612 12.28 19.49 12.23
CA HIS A 612 11.52 19.95 13.40
C HIS A 612 10.02 19.60 13.31
N GLY A 613 9.62 18.78 12.34
CA GLY A 613 8.23 18.39 12.08
C GLY A 613 7.72 18.85 10.70
N LYS A 614 6.42 18.63 10.46
CA LYS A 614 5.77 19.00 9.20
C LYS A 614 5.38 20.48 9.20
N GLU A 615 5.81 21.22 8.18
CA GLU A 615 5.51 22.66 8.04
C GLU A 615 4.94 22.99 6.66
N LEU A 616 4.22 24.11 6.57
CA LEU A 616 3.62 24.62 5.33
C LEU A 616 4.65 25.39 4.49
N ALA A 617 4.78 25.03 3.21
CA ALA A 617 5.51 25.79 2.20
C ALA A 617 4.55 26.34 1.14
N ALA A 618 4.62 27.64 0.87
CA ALA A 618 3.83 28.34 -0.15
C ALA A 618 4.67 28.61 -1.41
N TYR A 619 4.18 28.14 -2.55
CA TYR A 619 4.76 28.31 -3.86
C TYR A 619 4.00 29.38 -4.63
N LEU A 620 4.69 30.44 -5.04
CA LEU A 620 4.07 31.68 -5.50
C LEU A 620 4.55 32.09 -6.89
N ALA A 621 3.62 32.48 -7.77
CA ALA A 621 3.92 33.14 -9.03
C ALA A 621 3.38 34.58 -9.02
N PRO A 622 4.17 35.60 -9.45
CA PRO A 622 3.81 37.00 -9.30
C PRO A 622 2.74 37.45 -10.31
N ALA A 623 2.03 38.52 -9.97
CA ALA A 623 1.19 39.25 -10.93
C ALA A 623 2.01 39.72 -12.13
N SER A 624 1.49 39.54 -13.35
CA SER A 624 2.15 39.92 -14.61
C SER A 624 2.74 41.34 -14.58
N GLY A 625 4.07 41.44 -14.56
CA GLY A 625 4.82 42.71 -14.52
C GLY A 625 5.20 43.19 -13.11
N GLN A 626 4.95 42.39 -12.07
CA GLN A 626 5.38 42.62 -10.69
C GLN A 626 6.38 41.55 -10.24
N THR A 627 7.02 41.80 -9.10
CA THR A 627 7.83 40.81 -8.37
C THR A 627 7.03 40.21 -7.22
N ILE A 628 7.42 39.01 -6.75
CA ILE A 628 6.87 38.47 -5.50
C ILE A 628 7.19 39.46 -4.35
N PRO A 629 6.22 39.82 -3.49
CA PRO A 629 6.46 40.69 -2.34
C PRO A 629 7.39 40.06 -1.31
N GLU A 630 7.95 40.87 -0.41
CA GLU A 630 8.84 40.39 0.64
C GLU A 630 8.13 39.42 1.58
N VAL A 631 8.87 38.43 2.11
CA VAL A 631 8.29 37.37 2.97
C VAL A 631 7.63 37.96 4.23
N SER A 632 8.17 39.04 4.78
CA SER A 632 7.59 39.76 5.92
C SER A 632 6.26 40.47 5.57
N GLU A 633 6.10 40.95 4.34
CA GLU A 633 4.87 41.58 3.84
C GLU A 633 3.77 40.52 3.65
N LEU A 634 4.10 39.42 2.95
CA LEU A 634 3.18 38.30 2.76
C LEU A 634 2.73 37.67 4.07
N ARG A 635 3.66 37.48 5.02
CA ARG A 635 3.35 37.00 6.36
C ARG A 635 2.39 37.93 7.09
N SER A 636 2.69 39.23 7.14
CA SER A 636 1.83 40.23 7.81
C SER A 636 0.42 40.26 7.20
N PHE A 637 0.31 40.15 5.87
CA PHE A 637 -0.96 40.13 5.17
C PHE A 637 -1.81 38.88 5.47
N LEU A 638 -1.17 37.71 5.58
CA LEU A 638 -1.88 36.48 5.97
C LEU A 638 -2.35 36.54 7.43
N GLU A 639 -1.55 37.11 8.34
CA GLU A 639 -1.90 37.29 9.76
C GLU A 639 -3.15 38.19 9.97
N GLU A 640 -3.55 39.02 8.99
CA GLU A 640 -4.82 39.78 9.05
C GLU A 640 -6.08 38.92 8.94
N SER A 641 -5.97 37.72 8.35
CA SER A 641 -7.12 36.88 7.95
C SER A 641 -7.04 35.41 8.42
N LEU A 642 -5.83 34.90 8.66
CA LEU A 642 -5.56 33.53 9.07
C LEU A 642 -4.90 33.48 10.47
N PRO A 643 -5.15 32.41 11.26
CA PRO A 643 -4.42 32.16 12.49
C PRO A 643 -2.97 31.70 12.23
N ASP A 644 -2.07 31.93 13.19
CA ASP A 644 -0.62 31.67 13.08
C ASP A 644 -0.26 30.27 12.57
N TYR A 645 -0.98 29.22 12.98
CA TYR A 645 -0.73 27.85 12.54
C TYR A 645 -1.02 27.57 11.05
N MET A 646 -1.73 28.47 10.36
CA MET A 646 -1.97 28.41 8.91
C MET A 646 -0.95 29.21 8.09
N ILE A 647 -0.06 29.97 8.75
CA ILE A 647 0.94 30.81 8.08
C ILE A 647 2.09 29.91 7.59
N PRO A 648 2.47 29.97 6.30
CA PRO A 648 3.61 29.20 5.78
C PRO A 648 4.93 29.51 6.48
N GLY A 649 5.68 28.47 6.85
CA GLY A 649 7.06 28.60 7.35
C GLY A 649 8.06 28.91 6.23
N HIS A 650 7.73 28.51 4.99
CA HIS A 650 8.54 28.75 3.80
C HIS A 650 7.74 29.38 2.66
N PHE A 651 8.36 30.30 1.93
CA PHE A 651 7.79 30.95 0.74
C PHE A 651 8.78 30.79 -0.42
N VAL A 652 8.33 30.24 -1.54
CA VAL A 652 9.15 29.92 -2.71
C VAL A 652 8.59 30.64 -3.94
N ALA A 653 9.35 31.60 -4.45
CA ALA A 653 9.02 32.32 -5.67
C ALA A 653 9.34 31.47 -6.92
N LEU A 654 8.38 31.37 -7.84
CA LEU A 654 8.49 30.69 -9.14
C LEU A 654 8.06 31.66 -10.25
N GLU A 655 8.64 31.55 -11.44
CA GLU A 655 8.18 32.33 -12.61
C GLU A 655 6.76 31.92 -13.05
N ALA A 656 6.43 30.63 -12.89
CA ALA A 656 5.09 30.07 -13.06
C ALA A 656 4.96 28.77 -12.24
N LEU A 657 3.75 28.42 -11.84
CA LEU A 657 3.50 27.10 -11.23
C LEU A 657 3.64 25.99 -12.29
N PRO A 658 4.31 24.86 -11.99
CA PRO A 658 4.41 23.75 -12.92
C PRO A 658 3.03 23.13 -13.14
N LEU A 659 2.63 22.90 -14.39
CA LEU A 659 1.34 22.30 -14.75
C LEU A 659 1.52 20.86 -15.25
N THR A 660 0.49 20.05 -15.01
CA THR A 660 0.29 18.75 -15.65
C THR A 660 -0.23 18.92 -17.08
N THR A 661 -0.20 17.85 -17.87
CA THR A 661 -0.80 17.80 -19.22
C THR A 661 -2.31 18.11 -19.23
N SER A 662 -3.00 18.00 -18.10
CA SER A 662 -4.41 18.37 -17.95
C SER A 662 -4.63 19.84 -17.54
N GLY A 663 -3.59 20.66 -17.47
CA GLY A 663 -3.66 22.07 -17.04
C GLY A 663 -3.81 22.29 -15.53
N LYS A 664 -3.85 21.24 -14.70
CA LYS A 664 -3.85 21.33 -13.23
C LYS A 664 -2.42 21.47 -12.69
N VAL A 665 -2.21 22.14 -11.56
CA VAL A 665 -0.86 22.29 -10.97
C VAL A 665 -0.26 20.93 -10.58
N ASN A 666 0.97 20.68 -11.03
CA ASN A 666 1.75 19.48 -10.74
C ASN A 666 2.48 19.63 -9.40
N ARG A 667 1.79 19.34 -8.29
CA ARG A 667 2.35 19.43 -6.94
C ARG A 667 3.61 18.58 -6.72
N LYS A 668 3.78 17.46 -7.45
CA LYS A 668 4.99 16.61 -7.39
C LYS A 668 6.22 17.22 -8.09
N ALA A 669 6.04 18.25 -8.92
CA ALA A 669 7.11 18.96 -9.61
C ALA A 669 7.48 20.31 -8.97
N LEU A 670 6.93 20.63 -7.80
CA LEU A 670 7.33 21.80 -7.02
C LEU A 670 8.71 21.54 -6.40
N PRO A 671 9.66 22.50 -6.48
CA PRO A 671 11.00 22.30 -5.94
C PRO A 671 10.97 22.25 -4.40
N VAL A 672 11.73 21.33 -3.80
CA VAL A 672 11.99 21.39 -2.35
C VAL A 672 12.71 22.71 -2.05
N PRO A 673 12.33 23.49 -1.01
CA PRO A 673 12.97 24.77 -0.73
C PRO A 673 14.47 24.60 -0.48
N GLY A 674 15.33 25.14 -1.36
CA GLY A 674 16.79 25.17 -1.14
C GLY A 674 17.73 25.00 -2.34
N VAL A 675 17.26 24.78 -3.58
CA VAL A 675 18.15 24.56 -4.75
C VAL A 675 17.73 25.37 -5.98
N SER A 676 18.67 26.12 -6.58
CA SER A 676 18.44 27.08 -7.68
C SER A 676 19.33 26.83 -8.91
N GLY A 677 18.87 27.19 -10.12
CA GLY A 677 19.73 27.33 -11.31
C GLY A 677 18.99 27.54 -12.64
N ILE A 678 19.31 28.62 -13.38
CA ILE A 678 18.69 29.03 -14.67
C ILE A 678 19.79 29.49 -15.66
N ALA A 679 19.54 29.35 -16.98
CA ALA A 679 19.96 30.25 -18.10
C ALA A 679 20.85 29.75 -19.28
N MET A 680 20.56 30.38 -20.43
CA MET A 680 20.87 30.21 -21.87
C MET A 680 22.34 30.41 -22.38
N GLY A 681 22.67 29.89 -23.60
CA GLY A 681 23.20 30.76 -24.70
C GLY A 681 24.49 30.45 -25.55
N THR A 682 24.32 29.98 -26.81
CA THR A 682 25.08 30.33 -28.08
C THR A 682 26.57 29.99 -28.42
N ALA A 683 26.86 29.53 -29.67
CA ALA A 683 28.01 29.86 -30.59
C ALA A 683 28.08 28.96 -31.88
N TYR A 684 28.76 29.35 -32.99
CA TYR A 684 28.73 28.69 -34.36
C TYR A 684 30.11 28.49 -35.04
N VAL A 685 30.33 27.40 -35.83
CA VAL A 685 31.64 27.05 -36.50
C VAL A 685 31.50 26.27 -37.86
N ALA A 686 32.42 26.45 -38.83
CA ALA A 686 32.36 26.00 -40.25
C ALA A 686 33.15 24.69 -40.64
N PRO A 687 32.85 24.00 -41.79
CA PRO A 687 33.37 22.66 -42.18
C PRO A 687 34.84 22.51 -42.58
N ARG A 688 35.39 21.28 -42.40
CA ARG A 688 36.83 20.96 -42.45
C ARG A 688 37.25 19.92 -43.51
N ASN A 689 36.42 18.93 -43.86
CA ASN A 689 36.81 17.86 -44.80
C ASN A 689 35.79 17.59 -45.94
N ALA A 690 36.08 16.64 -46.83
CA ALA A 690 35.30 16.37 -48.05
C ALA A 690 33.91 15.76 -47.77
N VAL A 691 33.83 14.79 -46.84
CA VAL A 691 32.58 14.15 -46.42
C VAL A 691 31.71 15.17 -45.67
N GLU A 692 32.29 15.94 -44.75
CA GLU A 692 31.62 17.06 -44.08
C GLU A 692 31.08 18.09 -45.09
N LYS A 693 31.82 18.43 -46.16
CA LYS A 693 31.36 19.36 -47.20
C LYS A 693 30.18 18.84 -48.02
N GLN A 694 30.13 17.54 -48.34
CA GLN A 694 28.99 16.95 -49.04
C GLN A 694 27.75 16.87 -48.13
N LEU A 695 27.92 16.42 -46.89
CA LEU A 695 26.84 16.39 -45.89
C LEU A 695 26.27 17.78 -45.59
N LEU A 696 27.13 18.81 -45.44
CA LEU A 696 26.68 20.18 -45.18
C LEU A 696 25.89 20.77 -46.37
N LYS A 697 26.26 20.42 -47.61
CA LYS A 697 25.52 20.82 -48.81
C LYS A 697 24.10 20.23 -48.84
N ILE A 698 23.97 18.94 -48.50
CA ILE A 698 22.67 18.26 -48.37
C ILE A 698 21.83 18.89 -47.24
N TRP A 699 22.45 19.32 -46.14
CA TRP A 699 21.75 19.98 -45.03
C TRP A 699 21.18 21.35 -45.41
N CYS A 700 21.95 22.21 -46.08
CA CYS A 700 21.46 23.51 -46.54
C CYS A 700 20.26 23.36 -47.51
N GLU A 701 20.29 22.35 -48.37
CA GLU A 701 19.22 22.04 -49.34
C GLU A 701 17.93 21.52 -48.68
N ILE A 702 18.01 20.81 -47.55
CA ILE A 702 16.86 20.30 -46.79
C ILE A 702 16.27 21.36 -45.83
N LEU A 703 17.13 22.21 -45.25
CA LEU A 703 16.74 23.19 -44.22
C LEU A 703 16.47 24.60 -44.77
N GLY A 704 16.88 24.90 -46.00
CA GLY A 704 16.58 26.16 -46.70
C GLY A 704 17.32 27.38 -46.16
N ARG A 705 18.58 27.20 -45.75
CA ARG A 705 19.44 28.25 -45.16
C ARG A 705 20.89 28.06 -45.62
N ASP A 706 21.58 29.17 -45.90
CA ASP A 706 22.93 29.14 -46.49
C ASP A 706 24.08 29.16 -45.47
N ASN A 707 23.82 29.53 -44.21
CA ASN A 707 24.81 29.60 -43.13
C ASN A 707 24.52 28.55 -42.04
N ILE A 708 25.01 27.33 -42.23
CA ILE A 708 24.93 26.22 -41.26
C ILE A 708 26.34 25.72 -40.92
N GLY A 709 26.60 25.47 -39.64
CA GLY A 709 27.89 25.06 -39.09
C GLY A 709 28.00 23.55 -38.86
N ILE A 710 29.22 23.01 -38.80
CA ILE A 710 29.43 21.54 -38.67
C ILE A 710 29.12 20.98 -37.28
N HIS A 711 29.04 21.85 -36.27
CA HIS A 711 28.65 21.51 -34.91
C HIS A 711 27.23 21.96 -34.59
N ASP A 712 26.53 22.58 -35.55
CA ASP A 712 25.13 22.94 -35.36
C ASP A 712 24.28 21.66 -35.33
N ASN A 713 23.30 21.62 -34.43
CA ASN A 713 22.42 20.47 -34.27
C ASN A 713 21.29 20.52 -35.31
N PHE A 714 21.12 19.42 -36.06
CA PHE A 714 20.11 19.27 -37.13
C PHE A 714 18.70 19.67 -36.68
N PHE A 715 18.33 19.31 -35.46
CA PHE A 715 16.99 19.51 -34.91
C PHE A 715 16.80 20.94 -34.39
N HIS A 716 17.84 21.53 -33.77
CA HIS A 716 17.81 22.92 -33.31
C HIS A 716 17.68 23.94 -34.46
N LEU A 717 18.08 23.56 -35.68
CA LEU A 717 17.93 24.40 -36.89
C LEU A 717 16.56 24.26 -37.59
N GLY A 718 15.59 23.55 -37.00
CA GLY A 718 14.27 23.30 -37.60
C GLY A 718 14.22 22.03 -38.46
N GLY A 719 15.13 21.08 -38.21
CA GLY A 719 14.96 19.68 -38.60
C GLY A 719 13.97 18.98 -37.68
N HIS A 720 13.06 18.20 -38.26
CA HIS A 720 12.13 17.34 -37.53
C HIS A 720 12.08 15.97 -38.24
N SER A 721 11.44 14.96 -37.64
CA SER A 721 11.53 13.56 -38.07
C SER A 721 11.31 13.35 -39.57
N LEU A 722 10.34 14.06 -40.19
CA LEU A 722 10.09 14.02 -41.63
C LEU A 722 11.26 14.53 -42.50
N ARG A 723 11.99 15.55 -42.03
CA ARG A 723 13.19 16.09 -42.69
C ARG A 723 14.43 15.23 -42.42
N ALA A 724 14.50 14.58 -41.26
CA ALA A 724 15.55 13.60 -40.95
C ALA A 724 15.43 12.34 -41.82
N ILE A 725 14.20 11.87 -42.09
CA ILE A 725 13.92 10.80 -43.09
C ILE A 725 14.37 11.23 -44.50
N ARG A 726 14.10 12.49 -44.90
CA ARG A 726 14.57 13.03 -46.20
C ARG A 726 16.10 13.16 -46.26
N LEU A 727 16.76 13.47 -45.13
CA LEU A 727 18.22 13.50 -45.02
C LEU A 727 18.82 12.11 -45.20
N VAL A 728 18.31 11.11 -44.49
CA VAL A 728 18.70 9.69 -44.64
C VAL A 728 18.59 9.26 -46.11
N SER A 729 17.45 9.54 -46.75
CA SER A 729 17.20 9.20 -48.15
C SER A 729 18.18 9.87 -49.12
N LEU A 730 18.49 11.17 -48.95
CA LEU A 730 19.42 11.89 -49.82
C LEU A 730 20.88 11.49 -49.60
N VAL A 731 21.27 11.14 -48.37
CA VAL A 731 22.61 10.63 -48.08
C VAL A 731 22.80 9.23 -48.66
N HIS A 732 21.81 8.34 -48.53
CA HIS A 732 21.80 7.04 -49.20
C HIS A 732 21.93 7.20 -50.73
N GLN A 733 21.16 8.12 -51.34
CA GLN A 733 21.16 8.32 -52.79
C GLN A 733 22.45 8.97 -53.34
N GLN A 734 23.12 9.85 -52.59
CA GLN A 734 24.32 10.58 -53.05
C GLN A 734 25.66 9.97 -52.59
N LEU A 735 25.66 9.18 -51.51
CA LEU A 735 26.87 8.62 -50.90
C LEU A 735 26.86 7.08 -50.80
N SER A 736 25.77 6.41 -51.19
CA SER A 736 25.64 4.93 -51.23
C SER A 736 25.84 4.23 -49.88
N VAL A 737 25.34 4.85 -48.82
CA VAL A 737 25.51 4.41 -47.42
C VAL A 737 24.17 4.48 -46.71
N GLU A 738 23.77 3.42 -46.02
CA GLU A 738 22.52 3.37 -45.28
C GLU A 738 22.69 3.84 -43.83
N LEU A 739 22.44 5.14 -43.62
CA LEU A 739 22.37 5.75 -42.30
C LEU A 739 20.97 5.56 -41.71
N LYS A 740 20.86 4.83 -40.61
CA LYS A 740 19.61 4.65 -39.87
C LYS A 740 19.18 6.01 -39.29
N LEU A 741 17.87 6.24 -39.19
CA LEU A 741 17.33 7.48 -38.62
C LEU A 741 17.88 7.75 -37.20
N SER A 742 18.06 6.68 -36.42
CA SER A 742 18.71 6.70 -35.10
C SER A 742 20.14 7.25 -35.12
N GLN A 743 20.93 7.04 -36.17
CA GLN A 743 22.29 7.61 -36.29
C GLN A 743 22.27 9.12 -36.55
N VAL A 744 21.21 9.65 -37.18
CA VAL A 744 20.98 11.12 -37.29
C VAL A 744 20.57 11.73 -35.95
N PHE A 745 19.88 10.99 -35.08
CA PHE A 745 19.58 11.42 -33.72
C PHE A 745 20.78 11.28 -32.77
N ALA A 746 21.56 10.20 -32.86
CA ALA A 746 22.73 9.92 -32.03
C ALA A 746 23.94 10.82 -32.37
N HIS A 747 24.08 11.21 -33.64
CA HIS A 747 25.16 12.07 -34.11
C HIS A 747 24.59 13.31 -34.84
N PRO A 748 23.87 14.19 -34.14
CA PRO A 748 22.99 15.20 -34.75
C PRO A 748 23.73 16.42 -35.33
N THR A 749 25.00 16.25 -35.72
CA THR A 749 25.88 17.28 -36.30
C THR A 749 26.60 16.70 -37.52
N VAL A 750 26.95 17.55 -38.50
CA VAL A 750 27.62 17.12 -39.74
C VAL A 750 28.95 16.40 -39.45
N ALA A 751 29.68 16.82 -38.42
CA ALA A 751 30.92 16.18 -38.00
C ALA A 751 30.72 14.75 -37.43
N GLY A 752 29.57 14.49 -36.79
CA GLY A 752 29.28 13.18 -36.18
C GLY A 752 28.83 12.13 -37.20
N LEU A 753 27.91 12.49 -38.11
CA LEU A 753 27.38 11.57 -39.13
C LEU A 753 28.45 11.01 -40.08
N ALA A 754 29.54 11.75 -40.31
CA ALA A 754 30.65 11.33 -41.16
C ALA A 754 31.41 10.08 -40.66
N THR A 755 31.16 9.63 -39.42
CA THR A 755 31.86 8.47 -38.81
C THR A 755 31.08 7.15 -38.88
N GLN A 756 29.78 7.18 -39.17
CA GLN A 756 28.84 6.04 -39.03
C GLN A 756 28.64 5.23 -40.34
N VAL A 757 29.64 5.23 -41.21
CA VAL A 757 29.47 5.04 -42.67
C VAL A 757 29.88 3.63 -43.17
N SER A 758 30.32 2.73 -42.28
CA SER A 758 30.93 1.44 -42.66
C SER A 758 30.50 0.28 -41.76
N GLU A 759 29.62 -0.63 -42.25
CA GLU A 759 29.35 -2.06 -41.85
C GLU A 759 27.86 -2.48 -42.03
N HIS A 760 27.58 -3.76 -42.36
CA HIS A 760 26.30 -4.56 -42.35
C HIS A 760 26.68 -6.04 -42.72
N GLU A 761 25.84 -7.09 -42.81
CA GLU A 761 24.38 -7.26 -43.05
C GLU A 761 23.78 -8.43 -42.20
N LEU A 762 22.92 -9.36 -42.71
CA LEU A 762 21.95 -10.11 -41.85
C LEU A 762 21.67 -11.68 -42.06
N PRO A 763 21.08 -12.40 -41.03
CA PRO A 763 20.73 -13.87 -40.77
C PRO A 763 19.68 -14.87 -41.45
N LEU A 764 19.29 -16.00 -40.75
CA LEU A 764 18.53 -17.23 -41.21
C LEU A 764 17.85 -18.18 -40.13
N VAL A 765 16.72 -18.86 -40.46
CA VAL A 765 15.87 -19.78 -39.61
C VAL A 765 16.02 -21.32 -39.82
N LEU A 766 15.79 -22.10 -38.74
CA LEU A 766 15.55 -23.57 -38.62
C LEU A 766 16.59 -24.52 -39.25
N GLN A 767 17.59 -24.88 -38.44
CA GLN A 767 18.50 -26.00 -38.68
C GLN A 767 18.36 -27.08 -37.59
N ALA A 768 18.68 -28.33 -37.90
CA ALA A 768 18.77 -29.41 -36.91
C ALA A 768 19.85 -29.10 -35.87
N ILE A 769 19.59 -29.42 -34.60
CA ILE A 769 20.56 -29.25 -33.50
C ILE A 769 21.80 -30.13 -33.79
N PRO A 770 22.98 -29.54 -34.06
CA PRO A 770 24.18 -30.31 -34.35
C PRO A 770 24.82 -30.78 -33.04
N GLN A 771 25.40 -31.99 -33.05
CA GLN A 771 26.24 -32.44 -31.94
C GLN A 771 27.53 -31.60 -31.90
N VAL A 772 27.92 -31.11 -30.73
CA VAL A 772 29.17 -30.37 -30.56
C VAL A 772 30.37 -31.32 -30.54
N ALA A 773 31.50 -30.85 -31.08
CA ALA A 773 32.75 -31.60 -31.00
C ALA A 773 33.18 -31.82 -29.53
N PRO A 774 33.88 -32.93 -29.21
CA PRO A 774 34.48 -33.13 -27.89
C PRO A 774 35.38 -31.96 -27.48
N ALA A 775 35.16 -31.43 -26.28
CA ALA A 775 35.89 -30.29 -25.72
C ALA A 775 36.03 -30.48 -24.20
N GLU A 776 36.97 -29.76 -23.57
CA GLU A 776 37.16 -29.82 -22.11
C GLU A 776 35.97 -29.23 -21.33
N HIS A 777 35.30 -28.23 -21.91
CA HIS A 777 34.16 -27.55 -21.30
C HIS A 777 33.20 -26.97 -22.36
N TYR A 778 31.93 -26.82 -22.03
CA TYR A 778 30.87 -26.35 -22.94
C TYR A 778 30.19 -25.06 -22.44
N ALA A 779 29.52 -24.32 -23.33
CA ALA A 779 28.79 -23.11 -22.95
C ALA A 779 27.54 -23.44 -22.11
N LEU A 780 27.15 -22.53 -21.21
CA LEU A 780 25.84 -22.61 -20.52
C LEU A 780 24.72 -22.23 -21.48
N SER A 781 23.53 -22.81 -21.29
CA SER A 781 22.30 -22.19 -21.81
C SER A 781 22.00 -20.88 -21.08
N ASN A 782 21.11 -20.05 -21.61
CA ASN A 782 20.78 -18.76 -20.97
C ASN A 782 20.10 -18.95 -19.61
N ALA A 783 19.23 -19.95 -19.52
CA ALA A 783 18.56 -20.34 -18.28
C ALA A 783 19.56 -20.85 -17.22
N GLN A 784 20.56 -21.65 -17.64
CA GLN A 784 21.65 -22.06 -16.76
C GLN A 784 22.54 -20.88 -16.33
N ARG A 785 22.83 -19.93 -17.24
CA ARG A 785 23.65 -18.74 -16.92
C ARG A 785 23.01 -17.91 -15.81
N ARG A 786 21.68 -17.73 -15.81
CA ARG A 786 20.99 -17.04 -14.72
C ARG A 786 21.14 -17.78 -13.38
N LEU A 787 20.91 -19.09 -13.34
CA LEU A 787 21.04 -19.84 -12.08
C LEU A 787 22.50 -19.86 -11.57
N TRP A 788 23.47 -19.91 -12.49
CA TRP A 788 24.89 -19.72 -12.17
C TRP A 788 25.17 -18.34 -11.56
N VAL A 789 24.67 -17.25 -12.16
CA VAL A 789 24.84 -15.89 -11.61
C VAL A 789 24.17 -15.75 -10.24
N LEU A 790 22.98 -16.31 -10.03
CA LEU A 790 22.31 -16.29 -8.72
C LEU A 790 23.10 -17.05 -7.65
N HIS A 791 23.69 -18.20 -7.99
CA HIS A 791 24.57 -18.94 -7.08
C HIS A 791 25.88 -18.20 -6.78
N GLN A 792 26.45 -17.48 -7.75
CA GLN A 792 27.64 -16.64 -7.54
C GLN A 792 27.33 -15.36 -6.74
N MET A 793 26.06 -15.00 -6.56
CA MET A 793 25.62 -13.93 -5.65
C MET A 793 25.38 -14.44 -4.22
N ASP A 794 24.99 -15.70 -4.07
CA ASP A 794 24.82 -16.40 -2.79
C ASP A 794 25.09 -17.91 -2.96
N GLU A 795 26.29 -18.33 -2.59
CA GLU A 795 26.75 -19.72 -2.69
C GLU A 795 25.97 -20.67 -1.76
N HIS A 796 25.20 -20.13 -0.80
CA HIS A 796 24.38 -20.88 0.14
C HIS A 796 22.90 -21.00 -0.28
N LEU A 797 22.54 -20.53 -1.48
CA LEU A 797 21.16 -20.45 -1.95
C LEU A 797 20.53 -21.82 -2.24
N THR A 798 19.62 -22.26 -1.36
CA THR A 798 18.85 -23.51 -1.50
C THR A 798 17.53 -23.34 -2.26
N ALA A 799 17.13 -22.11 -2.60
CA ALA A 799 15.84 -21.82 -3.25
C ALA A 799 15.66 -22.52 -4.61
N TYR A 800 16.75 -22.95 -5.25
CA TYR A 800 16.76 -23.67 -6.51
C TYR A 800 17.06 -25.17 -6.36
N ASN A 801 16.86 -25.73 -5.17
CA ASN A 801 16.77 -27.17 -4.97
C ASN A 801 15.45 -27.72 -5.53
N MET A 802 15.46 -29.00 -5.91
CA MET A 802 14.31 -29.79 -6.31
C MET A 802 14.29 -31.10 -5.50
N PRO A 803 13.94 -31.02 -4.20
CA PRO A 803 13.84 -32.19 -3.34
C PRO A 803 12.53 -32.93 -3.56
N ALA A 804 12.57 -34.26 -3.45
CA ALA A 804 11.39 -35.05 -3.14
C ALA A 804 11.78 -36.31 -2.34
N ALA A 805 10.77 -36.89 -1.69
CA ALA A 805 10.89 -38.12 -0.95
C ALA A 805 9.81 -39.09 -1.44
N LEU A 806 10.18 -40.36 -1.64
CA LEU A 806 9.30 -41.42 -2.12
C LEU A 806 9.26 -42.54 -1.07
N ARG A 807 8.08 -42.82 -0.51
CA ARG A 807 7.86 -44.05 0.28
C ARG A 807 7.75 -45.22 -0.68
N LEU A 808 8.56 -46.25 -0.46
CA LEU A 808 8.60 -47.48 -1.24
C LEU A 808 8.17 -48.65 -0.34
N ALA A 809 7.04 -49.29 -0.67
CA ALA A 809 6.51 -50.42 0.09
C ALA A 809 6.57 -51.71 -0.74
N GLY A 810 7.31 -52.71 -0.22
CA GLY A 810 7.49 -54.02 -0.82
C GLY A 810 8.94 -54.50 -0.86
N ARG A 811 9.17 -55.57 -1.62
CA ARG A 811 10.48 -56.21 -1.79
C ARG A 811 11.35 -55.48 -2.80
N LEU A 812 12.08 -54.49 -2.31
CA LEU A 812 13.04 -53.71 -3.08
C LEU A 812 14.34 -54.48 -3.31
N ASP A 813 14.77 -54.62 -4.56
CA ASP A 813 16.13 -55.08 -4.91
C ASP A 813 17.08 -53.88 -4.94
N THR A 814 17.82 -53.69 -3.85
CA THR A 814 18.69 -52.52 -3.70
C THR A 814 19.91 -52.55 -4.62
N ALA A 815 20.29 -53.72 -5.16
CA ALA A 815 21.38 -53.83 -6.13
C ALA A 815 20.91 -53.45 -7.54
N ALA A 816 19.73 -53.93 -7.95
CA ALA A 816 19.08 -53.49 -9.19
C ALA A 816 18.79 -51.98 -9.16
N LEU A 817 18.43 -51.44 -7.99
CA LEU A 817 18.21 -50.00 -7.79
C LEU A 817 19.49 -49.16 -7.95
N GLU A 818 20.60 -49.58 -7.32
CA GLU A 818 21.91 -48.93 -7.51
C GLU A 818 22.34 -48.96 -8.98
N GLN A 819 22.17 -50.10 -9.65
CA GLN A 819 22.51 -50.26 -11.06
C GLN A 819 21.64 -49.37 -11.96
N ALA A 820 20.34 -49.26 -11.70
CA ALA A 820 19.44 -48.38 -12.46
C ALA A 820 19.87 -46.91 -12.38
N PHE A 821 20.27 -46.42 -11.20
CA PHE A 821 20.82 -45.07 -11.05
C PHE A 821 22.17 -44.91 -11.78
N ALA A 822 23.07 -45.89 -11.70
CA ALA A 822 24.33 -45.85 -12.43
C ALA A 822 24.12 -45.69 -13.96
N LEU A 823 23.14 -46.41 -14.52
CA LEU A 823 22.78 -46.34 -15.95
C LEU A 823 22.13 -44.99 -16.33
N LEU A 824 21.39 -44.34 -15.42
CA LEU A 824 20.88 -42.98 -15.63
C LEU A 824 22.02 -41.95 -15.71
N PHE A 825 23.01 -42.04 -14.81
CA PHE A 825 24.21 -41.21 -14.87
C PHE A 825 25.05 -41.47 -16.12
N GLU A 826 25.09 -42.71 -16.62
CA GLU A 826 25.73 -43.03 -17.90
C GLU A 826 25.03 -42.34 -19.07
N ARG A 827 23.70 -42.53 -19.18
CA ARG A 827 22.82 -42.08 -20.26
C ARG A 827 22.68 -40.57 -20.38
N HIS A 828 22.51 -39.86 -19.27
CA HIS A 828 22.25 -38.41 -19.25
C HIS A 828 23.49 -37.66 -18.79
N GLU A 829 24.18 -36.99 -19.71
CA GLU A 829 25.39 -36.22 -19.39
C GLU A 829 25.13 -35.15 -18.33
N ILE A 830 23.95 -34.52 -18.36
CA ILE A 830 23.59 -33.42 -17.47
C ILE A 830 23.54 -33.82 -15.97
N LEU A 831 23.24 -35.09 -15.65
CA LEU A 831 23.24 -35.60 -14.27
C LEU A 831 24.66 -35.73 -13.68
N ARG A 832 25.69 -35.66 -14.53
CA ARG A 832 27.12 -35.68 -14.18
C ARG A 832 27.86 -34.43 -14.68
N THR A 833 27.12 -33.34 -14.91
CA THR A 833 27.68 -32.03 -15.23
C THR A 833 27.89 -31.20 -13.97
N ARG A 834 29.09 -30.63 -13.84
CA ARG A 834 29.43 -29.53 -12.93
C ARG A 834 29.52 -28.22 -13.71
N PHE A 835 29.43 -27.10 -13.01
CA PHE A 835 29.42 -25.76 -13.58
C PHE A 835 30.62 -25.03 -13.01
N VAL A 836 31.56 -24.60 -13.87
CA VAL A 836 32.86 -24.07 -13.42
C VAL A 836 33.15 -22.72 -14.07
N ALA A 837 33.86 -21.85 -13.35
CA ALA A 837 34.35 -20.59 -13.91
C ALA A 837 35.59 -20.82 -14.79
N VAL A 838 35.50 -20.49 -16.08
CA VAL A 838 36.63 -20.49 -17.02
C VAL A 838 36.78 -19.09 -17.60
N ASN A 839 37.92 -18.44 -17.34
CA ASN A 839 38.21 -17.05 -17.73
C ASN A 839 37.15 -16.03 -17.25
N GLY A 840 36.46 -16.32 -16.14
CA GLY A 840 35.39 -15.48 -15.58
C GLY A 840 33.98 -15.78 -16.12
N GLU A 841 33.84 -16.73 -17.05
CA GLU A 841 32.54 -17.20 -17.55
C GLU A 841 32.19 -18.57 -16.98
N GLY A 842 30.93 -18.77 -16.58
CA GLY A 842 30.43 -20.12 -16.25
C GLY A 842 30.44 -21.04 -17.49
N ARG A 843 30.85 -22.29 -17.30
CA ARG A 843 30.91 -23.34 -18.33
C ARG A 843 30.46 -24.69 -17.77
N GLN A 844 29.87 -25.53 -18.61
CA GLN A 844 29.53 -26.92 -18.27
C GLN A 844 30.79 -27.80 -18.36
N LEU A 845 31.12 -28.53 -17.30
CA LEU A 845 32.18 -29.53 -17.26
C LEU A 845 31.54 -30.90 -16.99
N ILE A 846 31.65 -31.81 -17.95
CA ILE A 846 30.95 -33.09 -17.92
C ILE A 846 31.90 -34.17 -17.41
N ASP A 847 31.67 -34.66 -16.20
CA ASP A 847 32.48 -35.74 -15.65
C ASP A 847 32.24 -37.06 -16.41
N PRO A 848 33.24 -37.97 -16.46
CA PRO A 848 33.02 -39.32 -16.96
C PRO A 848 32.01 -40.06 -16.09
N ALA A 849 31.25 -40.98 -16.69
CA ALA A 849 30.49 -41.96 -15.93
C ALA A 849 31.47 -42.79 -15.08
N ARG A 850 31.41 -42.59 -13.76
CA ARG A 850 32.11 -43.39 -12.74
C ARG A 850 31.08 -44.21 -11.98
N ASP A 851 31.50 -45.33 -11.42
CA ASP A 851 30.71 -46.15 -10.49
C ASP A 851 29.88 -45.28 -9.54
N PHE A 852 28.57 -45.45 -9.59
CA PHE A 852 27.64 -44.88 -8.63
C PHE A 852 27.47 -45.86 -7.46
N LYS A 853 27.36 -45.33 -6.25
CA LYS A 853 26.99 -46.08 -5.05
C LYS A 853 25.81 -45.39 -4.40
N LEU A 854 24.76 -46.16 -4.12
CA LEU A 854 23.57 -45.66 -3.45
C LEU A 854 23.88 -45.58 -1.95
N PRO A 855 23.90 -44.38 -1.33
CA PRO A 855 23.94 -44.25 0.12
C PRO A 855 22.71 -44.95 0.72
N MET A 856 22.95 -45.87 1.63
CA MET A 856 21.91 -46.63 2.31
C MET A 856 22.08 -46.51 3.82
N GLN A 857 21.00 -46.19 4.53
CA GLN A 857 20.99 -46.04 5.98
C GLN A 857 19.85 -46.85 6.62
N ASP A 858 20.15 -47.52 7.74
CA ASP A 858 19.15 -48.22 8.55
C ASP A 858 18.47 -47.20 9.49
N ALA A 859 17.25 -46.81 9.12
CA ALA A 859 16.40 -45.87 9.86
C ALA A 859 15.28 -46.59 10.64
N ARG A 860 15.28 -47.93 10.73
CA ARG A 860 14.23 -48.72 11.40
C ARG A 860 14.09 -48.47 12.90
N ALA A 861 15.08 -47.79 13.50
CA ALA A 861 15.10 -47.39 14.90
C ALA A 861 14.80 -45.88 15.10
N TRP A 862 14.50 -45.15 14.02
CA TRP A 862 14.21 -43.72 14.09
C TRP A 862 12.75 -43.46 14.42
N SER A 863 12.49 -42.32 15.05
CA SER A 863 11.14 -41.77 15.18
C SER A 863 10.70 -41.05 13.90
N GLU A 864 9.40 -40.87 13.71
CA GLU A 864 8.83 -40.03 12.63
C GLU A 864 9.33 -38.57 12.68
N GLU A 865 9.75 -38.08 13.85
CA GLU A 865 10.37 -36.76 14.00
C GLU A 865 11.78 -36.76 13.39
N GLN A 866 12.62 -37.74 13.72
CA GLN A 866 13.97 -37.89 13.15
C GLN A 866 13.94 -38.15 11.63
N ILE A 867 12.97 -38.93 11.14
CA ILE A 867 12.77 -39.12 9.69
C ILE A 867 12.44 -37.78 9.02
N ARG A 868 11.54 -36.97 9.62
CA ARG A 868 11.16 -35.64 9.11
C ARG A 868 12.33 -34.65 9.13
N GLU A 869 13.09 -34.60 10.22
CA GLU A 869 14.30 -33.78 10.34
C GLU A 869 15.33 -34.16 9.26
N HIS A 870 15.51 -35.45 9.00
CA HIS A 870 16.44 -35.93 7.97
C HIS A 870 15.96 -35.63 6.54
N ILE A 871 14.66 -35.79 6.24
CA ILE A 871 14.06 -35.32 4.97
C ILE A 871 14.36 -33.83 4.76
N GLN A 872 14.16 -33.02 5.81
CA GLN A 872 14.38 -31.57 5.74
C GLN A 872 15.86 -31.20 5.59
N ALA A 873 16.76 -31.87 6.31
CA ALA A 873 18.20 -31.68 6.14
C ALA A 873 18.67 -32.09 4.73
N HIS A 874 18.14 -33.17 4.17
CA HIS A 874 18.42 -33.61 2.81
C HIS A 874 17.88 -32.62 1.76
N ALA A 875 16.68 -32.06 1.99
CA ALA A 875 16.04 -31.08 1.11
C ALA A 875 16.74 -29.70 1.15
N GLY A 876 17.11 -29.24 2.34
CA GLY A 876 17.82 -27.98 2.60
C GLY A 876 19.33 -28.02 2.39
N ARG A 877 19.89 -29.09 1.82
CA ARG A 877 21.31 -29.19 1.50
C ARG A 877 21.71 -28.11 0.47
N VAL A 878 22.74 -27.33 0.78
CA VAL A 878 23.40 -26.44 -0.18
C VAL A 878 24.17 -27.28 -1.21
N PHE A 879 24.02 -26.94 -2.49
CA PHE A 879 24.79 -27.55 -3.58
C PHE A 879 26.01 -26.70 -3.95
N ASP A 880 27.19 -27.31 -4.03
CA ASP A 880 28.38 -26.72 -4.64
C ASP A 880 28.38 -27.01 -6.15
N LEU A 881 28.07 -25.98 -6.96
CA LEU A 881 27.94 -26.15 -8.41
C LEU A 881 29.27 -26.49 -9.11
N GLU A 882 30.41 -26.16 -8.51
CA GLU A 882 31.74 -26.37 -9.08
C GLU A 882 32.31 -27.76 -8.78
N ASN A 883 32.09 -28.30 -7.57
CA ASN A 883 32.86 -29.43 -7.05
C ASN A 883 32.08 -30.74 -6.85
N GLU A 884 30.75 -30.74 -6.76
CA GLU A 884 29.97 -31.96 -6.48
C GLU A 884 28.93 -32.35 -7.54
N ARG A 885 28.34 -33.54 -7.38
CA ARG A 885 27.26 -34.02 -8.25
C ARG A 885 25.94 -33.38 -7.84
N LEU A 886 25.26 -32.77 -8.80
CA LEU A 886 24.04 -31.99 -8.58
C LEU A 886 22.75 -32.82 -8.54
N LEU A 887 22.88 -34.15 -8.44
CA LEU A 887 21.84 -35.10 -8.06
C LEU A 887 22.37 -35.91 -6.88
N GLN A 888 21.77 -35.70 -5.71
CA GLN A 888 21.94 -36.54 -4.52
C GLN A 888 20.75 -37.49 -4.41
N VAL A 889 21.03 -38.73 -4.03
CA VAL A 889 20.03 -39.79 -3.80
C VAL A 889 20.47 -40.55 -2.54
N GLU A 890 19.53 -40.88 -1.67
CA GLU A 890 19.75 -41.65 -0.45
C GLU A 890 18.56 -42.57 -0.18
N LEU A 891 18.82 -43.80 0.27
CA LEU A 891 17.80 -44.78 0.61
C LEU A 891 17.82 -45.09 2.10
N LEU A 892 16.77 -44.68 2.81
CA LEU A 892 16.54 -45.05 4.20
C LEU A 892 15.69 -46.32 4.27
N GLN A 893 16.12 -47.32 5.04
CA GLN A 893 15.26 -48.45 5.40
C GLN A 893 14.45 -48.06 6.65
N THR A 894 13.13 -47.88 6.54
CA THR A 894 12.26 -47.49 7.67
C THR A 894 11.55 -48.69 8.30
N GLY A 895 11.36 -49.77 7.56
CA GLY A 895 10.75 -51.02 8.04
C GLY A 895 11.36 -52.27 7.41
N ALA A 896 10.69 -53.42 7.56
CA ALA A 896 11.19 -54.69 7.02
C ALA A 896 11.11 -54.74 5.48
N GLU A 897 9.98 -54.30 4.93
CA GLU A 897 9.72 -54.13 3.48
C GLU A 897 9.24 -52.67 3.22
N GLU A 898 9.74 -51.70 4.00
CA GLU A 898 9.40 -50.28 3.88
C GLU A 898 10.68 -49.45 3.80
N TRP A 899 10.71 -48.51 2.86
CA TRP A 899 11.86 -47.66 2.58
C TRP A 899 11.41 -46.24 2.25
N LEU A 900 12.32 -45.29 2.43
CA LEU A 900 12.17 -43.92 1.98
C LEU A 900 13.35 -43.59 1.06
N LEU A 901 13.06 -43.37 -0.22
CA LEU A 901 14.04 -42.90 -1.20
C LEU A 901 13.98 -41.38 -1.25
N LEU A 902 15.03 -40.74 -0.76
CA LEU A 902 15.25 -39.32 -0.85
C LEU A 902 16.01 -39.02 -2.14
N PHE A 903 15.59 -38.00 -2.86
CA PHE A 903 16.42 -37.41 -3.90
C PHE A 903 16.31 -35.89 -3.86
N ASN A 904 17.40 -35.22 -4.18
CA ASN A 904 17.47 -33.77 -4.27
C ASN A 904 18.42 -33.43 -5.43
N MET A 905 18.03 -32.47 -6.24
CA MET A 905 18.85 -32.01 -7.34
C MET A 905 18.76 -30.50 -7.54
N HIS A 906 19.81 -29.89 -8.06
CA HIS A 906 19.77 -28.47 -8.35
C HIS A 906 19.04 -28.19 -9.67
N HIS A 907 18.18 -27.16 -9.68
CA HIS A 907 17.33 -26.81 -10.83
C HIS A 907 18.13 -26.40 -12.09
N ILE A 908 19.45 -26.22 -12.00
CA ILE A 908 20.34 -25.97 -13.15
C ILE A 908 20.54 -27.21 -14.06
N ILE A 909 20.29 -28.42 -13.54
CA ILE A 909 20.39 -29.69 -14.29
C ILE A 909 19.04 -30.34 -14.63
N SER A 910 17.93 -29.78 -14.15
CA SER A 910 16.61 -30.43 -14.22
C SER A 910 15.45 -29.43 -14.21
N ASP A 911 14.25 -29.90 -14.50
CA ASP A 911 12.99 -29.17 -14.40
C ASP A 911 11.82 -30.14 -14.17
N GLY A 912 10.60 -29.63 -13.97
CA GLY A 912 9.43 -30.47 -13.66
C GLY A 912 9.14 -31.56 -14.70
N TRP A 913 9.45 -31.33 -15.97
CA TRP A 913 9.31 -32.31 -17.05
C TRP A 913 10.45 -33.35 -17.03
N SER A 914 11.68 -32.91 -16.70
CA SER A 914 12.83 -33.79 -16.50
C SER A 914 12.59 -34.81 -15.38
N MET A 915 11.84 -34.43 -14.33
CA MET A 915 11.46 -35.34 -13.26
C MET A 915 10.63 -36.53 -13.76
N GLU A 916 9.68 -36.29 -14.67
CA GLU A 916 8.86 -37.36 -15.24
C GLU A 916 9.69 -38.30 -16.10
N ILE A 917 10.61 -37.75 -16.91
CA ILE A 917 11.56 -38.54 -17.71
C ILE A 917 12.44 -39.39 -16.78
N LEU A 918 13.02 -38.78 -15.76
CA LEU A 918 13.91 -39.44 -14.80
C LEU A 918 13.20 -40.63 -14.14
N VAL A 919 12.01 -40.41 -13.57
CA VAL A 919 11.25 -41.46 -12.86
C VAL A 919 10.78 -42.56 -13.82
N ARG A 920 10.33 -42.20 -15.03
CA ARG A 920 9.89 -43.14 -16.07
C ARG A 920 11.04 -44.03 -16.58
N GLU A 921 12.21 -43.46 -16.81
CA GLU A 921 13.40 -44.21 -17.23
C GLU A 921 13.99 -45.02 -16.08
N TRP A 922 14.04 -44.46 -14.87
CA TRP A 922 14.45 -45.14 -13.63
C TRP A 922 13.65 -46.43 -13.39
N SER A 923 12.32 -46.36 -13.45
CA SER A 923 11.45 -47.52 -13.20
C SER A 923 11.66 -48.63 -14.24
N ARG A 924 11.90 -48.27 -15.51
CA ARG A 924 12.20 -49.24 -16.59
C ARG A 924 13.58 -49.88 -16.41
N LEU A 925 14.60 -49.09 -16.08
CA LEU A 925 15.96 -49.58 -15.87
C LEU A 925 16.05 -50.47 -14.62
N TYR A 926 15.34 -50.13 -13.55
CA TYR A 926 15.22 -50.98 -12.37
C TYR A 926 14.66 -52.36 -12.71
N GLU A 927 13.56 -52.42 -13.46
CA GLU A 927 12.94 -53.70 -13.80
C GLU A 927 13.83 -54.54 -14.72
N ALA A 928 14.51 -53.93 -15.70
CA ALA A 928 15.48 -54.61 -16.55
C ALA A 928 16.69 -55.16 -15.76
N CYS A 929 17.22 -54.38 -14.82
CA CYS A 929 18.28 -54.83 -13.91
C CYS A 929 17.79 -55.96 -12.98
N ARG A 930 16.58 -55.87 -12.44
CA ARG A 930 15.95 -56.88 -11.56
C ARG A 930 15.72 -58.21 -12.30
N GLN A 931 15.37 -58.15 -13.59
CA GLN A 931 15.24 -59.34 -14.44
C GLN A 931 16.59 -59.92 -14.91
N GLY A 932 17.71 -59.22 -14.67
CA GLY A 932 19.04 -59.65 -15.09
C GLY A 932 19.28 -59.52 -16.60
N GLU A 933 18.68 -58.52 -17.24
CA GLU A 933 18.91 -58.24 -18.67
C GLU A 933 20.38 -57.89 -18.95
N ALA A 934 20.91 -58.38 -20.08
CA ALA A 934 22.32 -58.17 -20.43
C ALA A 934 22.65 -56.74 -20.89
N GLU A 935 21.69 -56.03 -21.48
CA GLU A 935 21.85 -54.65 -21.95
C GLU A 935 20.63 -53.78 -21.54
N PRO A 936 20.45 -53.43 -20.25
CA PRO A 936 19.24 -52.74 -19.77
C PRO A 936 18.95 -51.40 -20.47
N LEU A 937 19.98 -50.69 -20.95
CA LEU A 937 19.83 -49.44 -21.72
C LEU A 937 19.14 -49.65 -23.08
N ALA A 938 19.13 -50.87 -23.65
CA ALA A 938 18.44 -51.17 -24.90
C ALA A 938 16.90 -51.08 -24.79
N GLN A 939 16.35 -51.05 -23.56
CA GLN A 939 14.94 -50.79 -23.29
C GLN A 939 14.52 -49.33 -23.53
N LEU A 940 15.48 -48.43 -23.75
CA LEU A 940 15.26 -47.00 -23.96
C LEU A 940 15.74 -46.59 -25.36
N GLN A 941 15.04 -45.64 -25.99
CA GLN A 941 15.48 -45.10 -27.28
C GLN A 941 16.81 -44.32 -27.12
N PRO A 942 17.74 -44.42 -28.07
CA PRO A 942 18.97 -43.62 -28.06
C PRO A 942 18.66 -42.11 -28.08
N LEU A 943 19.40 -41.34 -27.30
CA LEU A 943 19.30 -39.88 -27.29
C LEU A 943 20.10 -39.32 -28.48
N PRO A 944 19.48 -38.59 -29.44
CA PRO A 944 20.18 -38.09 -30.63
C PRO A 944 21.12 -36.90 -30.33
N ILE A 945 20.90 -36.23 -29.20
CA ILE A 945 21.67 -35.10 -28.67
C ILE A 945 21.76 -35.24 -27.14
N GLN A 946 22.58 -34.39 -26.52
CA GLN A 946 22.69 -34.18 -25.08
C GLN A 946 22.48 -32.69 -24.76
N TYR A 947 22.30 -32.32 -23.49
CA TYR A 947 22.01 -30.93 -23.10
C TYR A 947 23.05 -29.91 -23.60
N LYS A 948 24.34 -30.29 -23.67
CA LYS A 948 25.42 -29.44 -24.21
C LYS A 948 25.19 -29.01 -25.66
N ASP A 949 24.59 -29.88 -26.47
CA ASP A 949 24.33 -29.64 -27.89
C ASP A 949 23.23 -28.58 -28.04
N TYR A 950 22.17 -28.72 -27.23
CA TYR A 950 21.11 -27.72 -27.10
C TYR A 950 21.65 -26.37 -26.61
N ALA A 951 22.49 -26.35 -25.58
CA ALA A 951 23.05 -25.11 -25.04
C ALA A 951 23.91 -24.37 -26.08
N ALA A 952 24.74 -25.09 -26.85
CA ALA A 952 25.51 -24.51 -27.94
C ALA A 952 24.61 -24.02 -29.09
N TRP A 953 23.63 -24.83 -29.50
CA TRP A 953 22.66 -24.45 -30.53
C TRP A 953 21.85 -23.20 -30.16
N GLN A 954 21.37 -23.09 -28.91
CA GLN A 954 20.61 -21.92 -28.44
C GLN A 954 21.48 -20.65 -28.50
N ASN A 955 22.74 -20.71 -28.07
CA ASN A 955 23.63 -19.55 -28.14
C ASN A 955 23.95 -19.17 -29.59
N ASN A 956 24.28 -20.14 -30.46
CA ASN A 956 24.53 -19.89 -31.88
C ASN A 956 23.31 -19.28 -32.59
N LEU A 957 22.09 -19.75 -32.27
CA LEU A 957 20.85 -19.21 -32.83
C LEU A 957 20.71 -17.72 -32.47
N LEU A 958 20.93 -17.36 -31.20
CA LEU A 958 20.89 -15.96 -30.71
C LEU A 958 21.91 -15.02 -31.34
N GLU A 959 23.02 -15.56 -31.84
CA GLU A 959 24.08 -14.78 -32.51
C GLU A 959 23.88 -14.69 -34.03
N ALA A 960 22.98 -15.48 -34.63
CA ALA A 960 22.94 -15.72 -36.08
C ALA A 960 21.56 -15.78 -36.77
N ASP A 961 20.43 -15.47 -36.09
CA ASP A 961 19.06 -15.51 -36.66
C ASP A 961 18.37 -14.10 -36.75
N GLU A 962 17.63 -13.86 -37.84
CA GLU A 962 16.91 -12.62 -38.22
C GLU A 962 15.55 -12.63 -37.53
N THR A 963 14.94 -13.82 -37.49
CA THR A 963 13.68 -14.06 -36.80
C THR A 963 13.84 -13.85 -35.30
N LEU A 964 15.03 -14.00 -34.72
CA LEU A 964 15.27 -13.58 -33.34
C LEU A 964 15.27 -12.06 -33.16
N HIS A 965 15.52 -11.26 -34.21
CA HIS A 965 15.29 -9.81 -34.15
C HIS A 965 13.78 -9.49 -34.12
N GLU A 966 12.95 -10.19 -34.89
CA GLU A 966 11.49 -10.05 -34.84
C GLU A 966 10.94 -10.49 -33.47
N LEU A 967 11.39 -11.63 -32.95
CA LEU A 967 11.02 -12.13 -31.63
C LEU A 967 11.43 -11.18 -30.50
N ARG A 968 12.63 -10.61 -30.57
CA ARG A 968 13.11 -9.56 -29.66
C ARG A 968 12.27 -8.28 -29.77
N ALA A 969 11.96 -7.83 -30.98
CA ALA A 969 11.22 -6.60 -31.23
C ALA A 969 9.79 -6.67 -30.68
N TYR A 970 9.13 -7.83 -30.75
CA TYR A 970 7.86 -8.07 -30.07
C TYR A 970 7.98 -7.80 -28.56
N TRP A 971 8.91 -8.47 -27.87
CA TRP A 971 9.06 -8.34 -26.42
C TRP A 971 9.50 -6.92 -25.99
N GLN A 972 10.38 -6.27 -26.74
CA GLN A 972 10.76 -4.86 -26.54
C GLN A 972 9.61 -3.88 -26.77
N THR A 973 8.58 -4.27 -27.53
CA THR A 973 7.34 -3.49 -27.71
C THR A 973 6.32 -3.75 -26.60
N GLN A 974 6.23 -4.98 -26.09
CA GLN A 974 5.27 -5.35 -25.03
C GLN A 974 5.72 -4.91 -23.63
N LEU A 975 7.02 -4.90 -23.34
CA LEU A 975 7.56 -4.68 -21.98
C LEU A 975 8.21 -3.29 -21.67
N PRO A 976 8.07 -2.21 -22.46
CA PRO A 976 8.57 -0.91 -22.05
C PRO A 976 7.61 -0.28 -21.02
N ASN A 977 8.18 0.54 -20.11
CA ASN A 977 7.45 1.29 -19.08
C ASN A 977 6.49 0.43 -18.25
N LEU A 978 6.96 -0.70 -17.73
CA LEU A 978 6.19 -1.51 -16.80
C LEU A 978 6.07 -0.76 -15.46
N PRO A 979 4.85 -0.52 -14.96
CA PRO A 979 4.67 -0.03 -13.59
C PRO A 979 5.02 -1.14 -12.60
N THR A 980 5.66 -0.77 -11.49
CA THR A 980 5.81 -1.66 -10.34
C THR A 980 4.43 -2.07 -9.82
N LEU A 981 4.21 -3.37 -9.61
CA LEU A 981 2.98 -3.85 -9.00
C LEU A 981 3.06 -3.65 -7.49
N GLU A 982 2.22 -2.77 -6.96
CA GLU A 982 2.09 -2.53 -5.53
C GLU A 982 0.95 -3.38 -4.97
N LEU A 983 1.26 -4.65 -4.71
CA LEU A 983 0.34 -5.56 -4.03
C LEU A 983 0.07 -5.06 -2.59
N PRO A 984 -1.16 -5.19 -2.07
CA PRO A 984 -1.52 -4.77 -0.72
C PRO A 984 -0.94 -5.75 0.32
N ALA A 985 0.36 -5.63 0.58
CA ALA A 985 1.10 -6.41 1.56
C ALA A 985 0.69 -6.07 3.00
N ASP A 986 0.88 -7.04 3.90
CA ASP A 986 0.70 -6.87 5.34
C ASP A 986 1.93 -6.22 5.98
N TYR A 987 3.11 -6.48 5.41
CA TYR A 987 4.41 -6.07 5.91
C TYR A 987 5.17 -5.19 4.89
N PRO A 988 6.06 -4.28 5.36
CA PRO A 988 6.91 -3.50 4.46
C PRO A 988 7.92 -4.41 3.76
N ARG A 989 8.05 -4.25 2.44
CA ARG A 989 8.98 -5.04 1.63
C ARG A 989 10.43 -4.89 2.14
N PRO A 990 11.16 -6.00 2.36
CA PRO A 990 12.58 -5.94 2.75
C PRO A 990 13.43 -5.34 1.62
N ALA A 991 14.52 -4.64 1.97
CA ALA A 991 15.38 -3.95 0.99
C ALA A 991 16.13 -4.90 0.04
N VAL A 992 16.28 -6.17 0.42
CA VAL A 992 16.86 -7.24 -0.38
C VAL A 992 15.92 -8.43 -0.32
N LYS A 993 15.75 -9.11 -1.44
CA LYS A 993 14.84 -10.23 -1.59
C LYS A 993 15.29 -11.40 -0.72
N THR A 994 14.43 -11.79 0.21
CA THR A 994 14.47 -13.09 0.86
C THR A 994 13.75 -14.13 0.00
N TYR A 995 14.01 -15.40 0.27
CA TYR A 995 13.31 -16.52 -0.35
C TYR A 995 12.32 -17.19 0.62
N HIS A 996 12.02 -16.57 1.78
CA HIS A 996 11.06 -17.13 2.72
C HIS A 996 9.69 -17.24 2.06
N GLY A 997 9.03 -18.38 2.26
CA GLY A 997 7.69 -18.58 1.76
C GLY A 997 6.93 -19.64 2.50
N ALA A 998 5.64 -19.68 2.25
CA ALA A 998 4.76 -20.74 2.68
C ALA A 998 3.77 -21.05 1.55
N SER A 999 3.12 -22.21 1.64
CA SER A 999 2.18 -22.67 0.62
C SER A 999 0.90 -23.18 1.24
N LEU A 1000 -0.23 -22.69 0.74
CA LEU A 1000 -1.58 -23.17 1.08
C LEU A 1000 -2.20 -23.87 -0.13
N GLN A 1001 -3.11 -24.82 0.10
CA GLN A 1001 -3.78 -25.55 -0.97
C GLN A 1001 -5.28 -25.72 -0.68
N GLN A 1002 -6.12 -25.48 -1.69
CA GLN A 1002 -7.55 -25.73 -1.66
C GLN A 1002 -7.98 -26.53 -2.91
N LEU A 1003 -9.00 -27.39 -2.76
CA LEU A 1003 -9.60 -28.15 -3.85
C LEU A 1003 -10.97 -27.57 -4.21
N PHE A 1004 -11.10 -26.99 -5.41
CA PHE A 1004 -12.39 -26.56 -5.94
C PHE A 1004 -13.13 -27.70 -6.61
N SER A 1005 -14.44 -27.78 -6.39
CA SER A 1005 -15.24 -28.94 -6.80
C SER A 1005 -15.19 -29.24 -8.29
N ARG A 1006 -15.21 -30.53 -8.65
CA ARG A 1006 -15.37 -31.02 -10.04
C ARG A 1006 -16.51 -30.37 -10.81
N LYS A 1007 -17.57 -29.93 -10.12
CA LYS A 1007 -18.70 -29.21 -10.74
C LYS A 1007 -18.22 -27.85 -11.24
N THR A 1008 -17.58 -27.06 -10.38
CA THR A 1008 -16.99 -25.75 -10.70
C THR A 1008 -15.98 -25.89 -11.84
N THR A 1009 -15.04 -26.84 -11.75
CA THR A 1009 -14.03 -27.10 -12.79
C THR A 1009 -14.66 -27.35 -14.16
N ARG A 1010 -15.67 -28.23 -14.24
CA ARG A 1010 -16.38 -28.53 -15.50
C ARG A 1010 -17.14 -27.34 -16.07
N GLN A 1011 -17.70 -26.48 -15.20
CA GLN A 1011 -18.37 -25.26 -15.64
C GLN A 1011 -17.35 -24.24 -16.19
N LEU A 1012 -16.18 -24.09 -15.57
CA LEU A 1012 -15.10 -23.26 -16.08
C LEU A 1012 -14.55 -23.78 -17.42
N GLN A 1013 -14.24 -25.08 -17.53
CA GLN A 1013 -13.84 -25.72 -18.78
C GLN A 1013 -14.86 -25.45 -19.92
N LYS A 1014 -16.15 -25.55 -19.61
CA LYS A 1014 -17.23 -25.26 -20.56
C LYS A 1014 -17.21 -23.79 -21.00
N LEU A 1015 -17.09 -22.85 -20.06
CA LEU A 1015 -16.96 -21.41 -20.36
C LEU A 1015 -15.74 -21.12 -21.23
N SER A 1016 -14.58 -21.73 -20.93
CA SER A 1016 -13.37 -21.63 -21.77
C SER A 1016 -13.66 -22.08 -23.21
N GLN A 1017 -14.29 -23.25 -23.39
CA GLN A 1017 -14.66 -23.79 -24.70
C GLN A 1017 -15.65 -22.88 -25.46
N GLU A 1018 -16.68 -22.36 -24.80
CA GLU A 1018 -17.66 -21.44 -25.41
C GLU A 1018 -17.02 -20.11 -25.86
N GLN A 1019 -15.93 -19.69 -25.20
CA GLN A 1019 -15.13 -18.51 -25.56
C GLN A 1019 -13.95 -18.84 -26.49
N GLY A 1020 -13.78 -20.11 -26.88
CA GLY A 1020 -12.63 -20.57 -27.68
C GLY A 1020 -11.28 -20.27 -27.02
N ALA A 1021 -11.21 -20.39 -25.70
CA ALA A 1021 -10.04 -20.18 -24.84
C ALA A 1021 -9.70 -21.48 -24.09
N THR A 1022 -8.52 -21.55 -23.48
CA THR A 1022 -8.13 -22.68 -22.61
C THR A 1022 -8.52 -22.42 -21.15
N LEU A 1023 -8.55 -23.48 -20.33
CA LEU A 1023 -8.76 -23.32 -18.89
C LEU A 1023 -7.65 -22.44 -18.25
N PHE A 1024 -6.40 -22.59 -18.68
CA PHE A 1024 -5.30 -21.70 -18.31
C PHE A 1024 -5.63 -20.22 -18.55
N MET A 1025 -6.10 -19.85 -19.75
CA MET A 1025 -6.47 -18.46 -20.05
C MET A 1025 -7.61 -17.95 -19.15
N THR A 1026 -8.59 -18.81 -18.83
CA THR A 1026 -9.71 -18.48 -17.92
C THR A 1026 -9.24 -18.30 -16.47
N LEU A 1027 -8.34 -19.14 -15.99
CA LEU A 1027 -7.77 -19.03 -14.64
C LEU A 1027 -6.85 -17.81 -14.53
N THR A 1028 -6.03 -17.53 -15.55
CA THR A 1028 -5.23 -16.29 -15.64
C THR A 1028 -6.13 -15.04 -15.64
N ALA A 1029 -7.26 -15.05 -16.36
CA ALA A 1029 -8.21 -13.94 -16.30
C ALA A 1029 -8.83 -13.78 -14.90
N LEU A 1030 -9.15 -14.87 -14.19
CA LEU A 1030 -9.66 -14.83 -12.82
C LEU A 1030 -8.61 -14.30 -11.82
N VAL A 1031 -7.35 -14.73 -11.91
CA VAL A 1031 -6.26 -14.19 -11.08
C VAL A 1031 -6.01 -12.71 -11.39
N ASN A 1032 -6.07 -12.30 -12.66
CA ASN A 1032 -5.95 -10.88 -13.02
C ASN A 1032 -7.08 -10.03 -12.41
N VAL A 1033 -8.32 -10.53 -12.35
CA VAL A 1033 -9.43 -9.83 -11.65
C VAL A 1033 -9.19 -9.81 -10.15
N LEU A 1034 -8.75 -10.92 -9.54
CA LEU A 1034 -8.45 -11.02 -8.10
C LEU A 1034 -7.34 -10.05 -7.65
N LEU A 1035 -6.38 -9.71 -8.51
CA LEU A 1035 -5.30 -8.77 -8.20
C LEU A 1035 -5.62 -7.31 -8.54
N TYR A 1036 -6.70 -7.08 -9.30
CA TYR A 1036 -7.19 -5.74 -9.66
C TYR A 1036 -8.26 -5.22 -8.70
N ARG A 1037 -8.98 -6.12 -8.05
CA ARG A 1037 -10.04 -5.84 -7.07
C ARG A 1037 -9.51 -5.94 -5.63
#